data_AF-A0A0G1QHJ8-F1
#
_entry.id   AF-A0A0G1QHJ8-F1
#
_cell.length_a   1.000
_cell.length_b   1.000
_cell.length_c   1.000
_cell.angle_alpha   90.00
_cell.angle_beta   90.00
_cell.angle_gamma   90.00
#
_symmetry.space_group_name_H-M   'P 1'
#
loop_
_entity.id
_entity.type
_entity.pdbx_description
1 polymer ?
#
loop_
_entity_poly.entity_id
_entity_poly.type
_entity_poly.pdbx_seq_one_letter_code
_entity_poly.pdbx_strand_id
1 'polypeptide(L)'
;MKKARHIFWFKNLSIKDVGLVGGKNAALGEMYRELVPLGVKIPNGFAVSAETFRYFVKFNSLGEKIRQALKGLDTHNVMDLARRGKIVRNLILSGAFPKDLEKQIIKSYHELSRQYKTENVDVAVRSSATAEDLPGASFAGQQETYLNIRGEKDLLEATRKCYASLFTNRAISYRVDKGFDQMSVALSVGVQKMVRADKAVSGVAFTIDTETGFKNAVIIDSIYGLGEMIVQGKVDPDEFILFKPSLAKGFYPIISKKLSGKNLKMIYASAGSFGKSQDKSAQAASTGPAQLKPGRRPVKIVSVPEKERQAYSLTDKEVISLAKDCVKVEEHFSKKHKKYTPMDIEWAKDGLTKELFIVQARPETIHAGKKETVYEEYSVVSKPSRPLVSGIPIGTKIVSGKVRVIKDAKHINTFKKGEILVTEITDPDWEPIMKIASAIITDKGGRTSHAAIVSRELGVQCIVGSQDATRVLRTGQLITVDCSSDEAGRIYPGVLKFKLMKHSLKSLPKLKTKISLNIGSPDEAFRYHSLPVQGVGLGRLEFIIASKIRVHPNILIDYEKLRKNQKSFYQHSRREVQSALIKVEKLTRGYKNKKQYYVDKLAEGIAMIAATFSPFDVIIRFSDFKTNEYGTLLGGPFYEPDEENPMIGWRGASRYYDPKFSEAFGLECQAIKKVRENMGLTNVVPMVPFCRTVEEAKSVLAVMAKAGLKKGKNLKIYMMAEIPSNVILIDEFLKLFDGMSIGSNDLTQLTLGLDRDSGIIAHIANENNPSVKELIKTIVEKCNQKKKYVGICGQAPSDYPEFAMFLKKIGIQAISLNPDSVIKTMIAFGKDGK
;
A
#
# COMPACT_ATOMS: atom_id res chain seq x y z
N MET A 1 -15.67 13.36 50.80
CA MET A 1 -15.67 13.02 49.36
C MET A 1 -14.60 13.88 48.67
N LYS A 2 -13.54 13.30 48.10
CA LYS A 2 -12.60 14.05 47.24
C LYS A 2 -13.39 14.59 46.04
N LYS A 3 -13.32 15.90 45.74
CA LYS A 3 -13.93 16.48 44.53
C LYS A 3 -13.44 15.68 43.31
N ALA A 4 -14.36 15.06 42.57
CA ALA A 4 -14.02 14.32 41.37
C ALA A 4 -13.31 15.25 40.38
N ARG A 5 -12.16 14.82 39.85
CA ARG A 5 -11.36 15.62 38.91
C ARG A 5 -11.93 15.37 37.51
N HIS A 6 -12.45 16.41 36.86
CA HIS A 6 -13.16 16.26 35.58
C HIS A 6 -12.27 16.44 34.34
N ILE A 7 -11.12 17.10 34.50
CA ILE A 7 -10.19 17.49 33.43
C ILE A 7 -8.80 16.91 33.68
N PHE A 8 -8.23 16.28 32.66
CA PHE A 8 -6.92 15.64 32.70
C PHE A 8 -6.06 16.10 31.52
N TRP A 9 -4.94 16.77 31.81
CA TRP A 9 -3.95 17.15 30.79
C TRP A 9 -3.23 15.92 30.23
N PHE A 10 -2.87 15.94 28.94
CA PHE A 10 -2.18 14.80 28.30
C PHE A 10 -0.91 14.40 29.02
N LYS A 11 -0.11 15.35 29.53
CA LYS A 11 1.08 15.08 30.34
C LYS A 11 0.85 14.21 31.60
N ASN A 12 -0.40 14.15 32.09
CA ASN A 12 -0.80 13.42 33.28
C ASN A 12 -1.55 12.11 32.96
N LEU A 13 -1.64 11.73 31.69
CA LEU A 13 -2.38 10.54 31.23
C LEU A 13 -1.42 9.47 30.73
N SER A 14 -1.92 8.23 30.73
CA SER A 14 -1.21 7.03 30.27
C SER A 14 -2.18 6.07 29.59
N ILE A 15 -1.63 5.04 28.96
CA ILE A 15 -2.45 3.97 28.37
C ILE A 15 -3.23 3.16 29.41
N LYS A 16 -2.92 3.30 30.72
CA LYS A 16 -3.69 2.66 31.80
C LYS A 16 -5.00 3.39 32.10
N ASP A 17 -5.16 4.62 31.61
CA ASP A 17 -6.30 5.49 31.91
C ASP A 17 -7.45 5.34 30.89
N VAL A 18 -7.46 4.28 30.07
CA VAL A 18 -8.50 4.02 29.06
C VAL A 18 -9.91 4.03 29.65
N GLY A 19 -10.11 3.47 30.85
CA GLY A 19 -11.41 3.49 31.52
C GLY A 19 -11.87 4.90 31.95
N LEU A 20 -10.94 5.83 32.14
CA LEU A 20 -11.20 7.20 32.58
C LEU A 20 -11.41 8.16 31.42
N VAL A 21 -10.55 8.08 30.40
CA VAL A 21 -10.51 9.05 29.29
C VAL A 21 -10.72 8.45 27.91
N GLY A 22 -11.00 7.15 27.81
CA GLY A 22 -11.14 6.47 26.52
C GLY A 22 -9.79 6.18 25.85
N GLY A 23 -9.86 5.33 24.83
CA GLY A 23 -8.71 4.81 24.10
C GLY A 23 -7.78 5.86 23.52
N LYS A 24 -8.32 6.69 22.62
CA LYS A 24 -7.59 7.76 21.93
C LYS A 24 -6.91 8.75 22.88
N ASN A 25 -7.60 9.24 23.91
CA ASN A 25 -7.01 10.21 24.84
C ASN A 25 -5.96 9.57 25.74
N ALA A 26 -6.14 8.30 26.13
CA ALA A 26 -5.13 7.54 26.88
C ALA A 26 -3.86 7.32 26.04
N ALA A 27 -4.02 6.95 24.77
CA ALA A 27 -2.91 6.82 23.82
C ALA A 27 -2.20 8.17 23.56
N LEU A 28 -2.95 9.25 23.39
CA LEU A 28 -2.40 10.61 23.28
C LEU A 28 -1.60 11.01 24.52
N GLY A 29 -2.14 10.73 25.71
CA GLY A 29 -1.45 10.98 26.97
C GLY A 29 -0.15 10.21 27.11
N GLU A 30 -0.19 8.90 26.83
CA GLU A 30 0.98 8.03 26.82
C GLU A 30 2.05 8.55 25.85
N MET A 31 1.68 8.86 24.61
CA MET A 31 2.63 9.37 23.63
C MET A 31 3.17 10.75 24.03
N TYR A 32 2.32 11.66 24.51
CA TYR A 32 2.75 12.99 24.94
C TYR A 32 3.76 12.91 26.10
N ARG A 33 3.50 12.04 27.08
CA ARG A 33 4.36 11.88 28.25
C ARG A 33 5.69 11.19 27.92
N GLU A 34 5.64 10.14 27.10
CA GLU A 34 6.80 9.25 26.89
C GLU A 34 7.61 9.62 25.64
N LEU A 35 6.99 10.14 24.58
CA LEU A 35 7.64 10.33 23.28
C LEU A 35 8.05 11.79 23.00
N VAL A 36 7.40 12.78 23.61
CA VAL A 36 7.83 14.19 23.50
C VAL A 36 9.25 14.39 24.05
N PRO A 37 9.63 13.80 25.20
CA PRO A 37 11.03 13.83 25.66
C PRO A 37 12.01 13.17 24.68
N LEU A 38 11.55 12.25 23.84
CA LEU A 38 12.34 11.57 22.80
C LEU A 38 12.33 12.29 21.43
N GLY A 39 11.80 13.52 21.41
CA GLY A 39 11.76 14.40 20.24
C GLY A 39 10.57 14.21 19.30
N VAL A 40 9.62 13.31 19.60
CA VAL A 40 8.40 13.16 18.81
C VAL A 40 7.45 14.31 19.13
N LYS A 41 7.04 15.08 18.12
CA LYS A 41 6.19 16.26 18.35
C LYS A 41 4.72 15.87 18.37
N ILE A 42 4.05 16.20 19.47
CA ILE A 42 2.62 15.91 19.69
C ILE A 42 1.96 17.20 20.19
N PRO A 43 0.86 17.66 19.56
CA PRO A 43 0.16 18.85 20.03
C PRO A 43 -0.44 18.62 21.42
N ASN A 44 -0.26 19.60 22.31
CA ASN A 44 -0.75 19.51 23.68
C ASN A 44 -2.28 19.71 23.75
N GLY A 45 -2.86 19.31 24.87
CA GLY A 45 -4.28 19.37 25.11
C GLY A 45 -4.68 18.75 26.44
N PHE A 46 -5.99 18.60 26.62
CA PHE A 46 -6.58 17.98 27.79
C PHE A 46 -7.80 17.14 27.42
N ALA A 47 -8.12 16.15 28.25
CA ALA A 47 -9.31 15.32 28.15
C ALA A 47 -10.35 15.71 29.21
N VAL A 48 -11.60 15.77 28.77
CA VAL A 48 -12.79 15.82 29.62
C VAL A 48 -13.21 14.37 29.88
N SER A 49 -13.16 13.93 31.14
CA SER A 49 -13.29 12.52 31.49
C SER A 49 -14.65 11.89 31.15
N ALA A 50 -14.69 10.56 31.09
CA ALA A 50 -15.93 9.82 30.93
C ALA A 50 -16.88 9.95 32.15
N GLU A 51 -16.35 10.19 33.35
CA GLU A 51 -17.15 10.49 34.54
C GLU A 51 -17.88 11.84 34.39
N THR A 52 -17.24 12.80 33.75
CA THR A 52 -17.82 14.11 33.44
C THR A 52 -19.06 13.99 32.54
N PHE A 53 -19.04 13.10 31.55
CA PHE A 53 -20.22 12.80 30.74
C PHE A 53 -21.36 12.22 31.60
N ARG A 54 -21.07 11.31 32.53
CA ARG A 54 -22.07 10.75 33.45
C ARG A 54 -22.66 11.83 34.35
N TYR A 55 -21.83 12.75 34.84
CA TYR A 55 -22.30 13.89 35.63
C TYR A 55 -23.22 14.81 34.81
N PHE A 56 -22.85 15.12 33.55
CA PHE A 56 -23.69 15.90 32.64
C PHE A 56 -25.07 15.23 32.41
N VAL A 57 -25.09 13.91 32.18
CA VAL A 57 -26.32 13.14 32.01
C VAL A 57 -27.19 13.18 33.28
N LYS A 58 -26.58 13.02 34.45
CA LYS A 58 -27.28 13.04 35.75
C LYS A 58 -27.86 14.43 36.05
N PHE A 59 -27.06 15.49 35.88
CA PHE A 59 -27.48 16.87 36.14
C PHE A 59 -28.70 17.28 35.30
N ASN A 60 -28.72 16.89 34.03
CA ASN A 60 -29.83 17.20 33.10
C ASN A 60 -30.99 16.18 33.18
N SER A 61 -30.94 15.21 34.09
CA SER A 61 -31.92 14.11 34.21
C SER A 61 -32.18 13.41 32.86
N LEU A 62 -31.11 13.17 32.09
CA LEU A 62 -31.20 12.60 30.74
C LEU A 62 -31.31 11.08 30.74
N GLY A 63 -30.83 10.39 31.77
CA GLY A 63 -30.76 8.92 31.81
C GLY A 63 -32.10 8.23 31.52
N GLU A 64 -33.15 8.58 32.28
CA GLU A 64 -34.50 8.02 32.07
C GLU A 64 -35.10 8.44 30.73
N LYS A 65 -34.91 9.70 30.32
CA LYS A 65 -35.41 10.21 29.04
C LYS A 65 -34.81 9.46 27.85
N ILE A 66 -33.52 9.13 27.92
CA ILE A 66 -32.82 8.34 26.90
C ILE A 66 -33.34 6.90 26.90
N ARG A 67 -33.49 6.27 28.07
CA ARG A 67 -34.05 4.91 28.18
C ARG A 67 -35.46 4.84 27.60
N GLN A 68 -36.31 5.81 27.90
CA GLN A 68 -37.66 5.88 27.37
C GLN A 68 -37.66 6.09 25.85
N ALA A 69 -36.81 6.97 25.32
CA ALA A 69 -36.69 7.20 23.88
C ALA A 69 -36.23 5.94 23.12
N LEU A 70 -35.41 5.10 23.73
CA LEU A 70 -34.90 3.85 23.15
C LEU A 70 -35.72 2.61 23.53
N LYS A 71 -36.78 2.73 24.33
CA LYS A 71 -37.62 1.60 24.76
C LYS A 71 -38.30 0.93 23.56
N GLY A 72 -38.08 -0.37 23.39
CA GLY A 72 -38.61 -1.14 22.26
C GLY A 72 -38.00 -0.75 20.92
N LEU A 73 -36.77 -0.22 20.91
CA LEU A 73 -36.02 0.03 19.68
C LEU A 73 -35.79 -1.28 18.92
N ASP A 74 -36.20 -1.30 17.66
CA ASP A 74 -35.80 -2.32 16.70
C ASP A 74 -34.65 -1.77 15.83
N THR A 75 -33.45 -2.34 15.98
CA THR A 75 -32.26 -1.93 15.22
C THR A 75 -32.28 -2.36 13.77
N HIS A 76 -33.17 -3.29 13.39
CA HIS A 76 -33.37 -3.71 11.99
C HIS A 76 -34.32 -2.76 11.25
N ASN A 77 -35.10 -1.95 11.99
CA ASN A 77 -35.90 -0.87 11.43
C ASN A 77 -35.09 0.44 11.40
N VAL A 78 -34.44 0.69 10.27
CA VAL A 78 -33.58 1.87 10.05
C VAL A 78 -34.32 3.20 10.33
N MET A 79 -35.60 3.29 9.99
CA MET A 79 -36.40 4.50 10.20
C MET A 79 -36.68 4.74 11.69
N ASP A 80 -37.02 3.70 12.43
CA ASP A 80 -37.23 3.79 13.88
C ASP A 80 -35.93 4.13 14.61
N LEU A 81 -34.82 3.47 14.25
CA LEU A 81 -33.48 3.76 14.75
C LEU A 81 -33.08 5.22 14.49
N ALA A 82 -33.27 5.72 13.27
CA ALA A 82 -32.94 7.09 12.91
C ALA A 82 -33.77 8.11 13.69
N ARG A 83 -35.09 7.87 13.82
CA ARG A 83 -36.01 8.71 14.58
C ARG A 83 -35.63 8.77 16.06
N ARG A 84 -35.47 7.62 16.71
CA ARG A 84 -35.13 7.52 18.14
C ARG A 84 -33.73 8.03 18.44
N GLY A 85 -32.76 7.70 17.59
CA GLY A 85 -31.40 8.24 17.69
C GLY A 85 -31.39 9.77 17.60
N LYS A 86 -32.17 10.36 16.69
CA LYS A 86 -32.33 11.83 16.58
C LYS A 86 -32.93 12.44 17.85
N ILE A 87 -33.94 11.81 18.45
CA ILE A 87 -34.54 12.25 19.72
C ILE A 87 -33.47 12.29 20.82
N VAL A 88 -32.70 11.21 20.99
CA VAL A 88 -31.64 11.12 22.00
C VAL A 88 -30.56 12.18 21.78
N ARG A 89 -30.10 12.37 20.53
CA ARG A 89 -29.11 13.41 20.22
C ARG A 89 -29.63 14.80 20.54
N ASN A 90 -30.88 15.11 20.20
CA ASN A 90 -31.50 16.41 20.51
C ASN A 90 -31.60 16.65 22.03
N LEU A 91 -31.95 15.61 22.81
CA LEU A 91 -31.96 15.69 24.27
C LEU A 91 -30.59 16.10 24.82
N ILE A 92 -29.52 15.47 24.35
CA ILE A 92 -28.15 15.78 24.76
C ILE A 92 -27.73 17.19 24.34
N LEU A 93 -28.02 17.58 23.09
CA LEU A 93 -27.69 18.92 22.57
C LEU A 93 -28.42 20.03 23.34
N SER A 94 -29.63 19.77 23.82
CA SER A 94 -30.41 20.70 24.65
C SER A 94 -29.95 20.79 26.11
N GLY A 95 -29.12 19.85 26.58
CA GLY A 95 -28.62 19.83 27.95
C GLY A 95 -27.65 20.98 28.24
N ALA A 96 -27.71 21.49 29.47
CA ALA A 96 -26.83 22.53 29.98
C ALA A 96 -25.64 21.91 30.73
N PHE A 97 -24.46 22.52 30.62
CA PHE A 97 -23.34 22.12 31.48
C PHE A 97 -23.58 22.59 32.92
N PRO A 98 -23.31 21.75 33.94
CA PRO A 98 -23.15 22.22 35.30
C PRO A 98 -22.15 23.38 35.37
N LYS A 99 -22.44 24.43 36.14
CA LYS A 99 -21.63 25.66 36.19
C LYS A 99 -20.19 25.41 36.65
N ASP A 100 -19.98 24.45 37.53
CA ASP A 100 -18.66 24.03 37.99
C ASP A 100 -17.86 23.32 36.88
N LEU A 101 -18.52 22.52 36.04
CA LEU A 101 -17.91 21.86 34.90
C LEU A 101 -17.57 22.85 33.77
N GLU A 102 -18.51 23.74 33.44
CA GLU A 102 -18.33 24.82 32.47
C GLU A 102 -17.07 25.64 32.81
N LYS A 103 -16.96 26.09 34.08
CA LYS A 103 -15.79 26.82 34.58
C LYS A 103 -14.48 26.02 34.45
N GLN A 104 -14.51 24.72 34.72
CA GLN A 104 -13.30 23.87 34.62
C GLN A 104 -12.84 23.70 33.16
N ILE A 105 -13.76 23.50 32.22
CA ILE A 105 -13.44 23.39 30.79
C ILE A 105 -12.86 24.71 30.28
N ILE A 106 -13.53 25.83 30.55
CA ILE A 106 -13.09 27.17 30.11
C ILE A 106 -11.72 27.53 30.71
N LYS A 107 -11.53 27.31 32.02
CA LYS A 107 -10.25 27.57 32.69
C LYS A 107 -9.11 26.79 32.02
N SER A 108 -9.34 25.52 31.71
CA SER A 108 -8.34 24.65 31.05
C SER A 108 -8.06 25.11 29.61
N TYR A 109 -9.08 25.56 28.89
CA TYR A 109 -8.93 26.15 27.55
C TYR A 109 -8.14 27.47 27.56
N HIS A 110 -8.36 28.33 28.55
CA HIS A 110 -7.58 29.55 28.73
C HIS A 110 -6.13 29.26 29.14
N GLU A 111 -5.91 28.21 29.92
CA GLU A 111 -4.56 27.75 30.21
C GLU A 111 -3.84 27.24 28.96
N LEU A 112 -4.53 26.46 28.11
CA LEU A 112 -3.98 26.02 26.82
C LEU A 112 -3.67 27.23 25.92
N SER A 113 -4.58 28.21 25.86
CA SER A 113 -4.39 29.47 25.12
C SER A 113 -3.15 30.24 25.60
N ARG A 114 -2.94 30.32 26.91
CA ARG A 114 -1.74 30.92 27.52
C ARG A 114 -0.46 30.17 27.16
N GLN A 115 -0.46 28.84 27.22
CA GLN A 115 0.70 28.01 26.86
C GLN A 115 1.13 28.23 25.39
N TYR A 116 0.16 28.41 24.49
CA TYR A 116 0.40 28.69 23.07
C TYR A 116 0.47 30.18 22.73
N LYS A 117 0.45 31.07 23.73
CA LYS A 117 0.50 32.54 23.57
C LYS A 117 -0.47 33.06 22.50
N THR A 118 -1.67 32.47 22.45
CA THR A 118 -2.67 32.78 21.43
C THR A 118 -4.02 32.95 22.12
N GLU A 119 -4.65 34.10 21.95
CA GLU A 119 -6.02 34.31 22.40
C GLU A 119 -6.98 33.42 21.61
N ASN A 120 -7.88 32.72 22.31
CA ASN A 120 -8.84 31.79 21.70
C ASN A 120 -8.17 30.79 20.75
N VAL A 121 -7.21 30.04 21.29
CA VAL A 121 -6.42 29.07 20.51
C VAL A 121 -7.31 28.07 19.76
N ASP A 122 -6.96 27.78 18.51
CA ASP A 122 -7.69 26.84 17.68
C ASP A 122 -7.45 25.40 18.14
N VAL A 123 -8.55 24.68 18.43
CA VAL A 123 -8.52 23.31 18.94
C VAL A 123 -9.36 22.35 18.10
N ALA A 124 -8.91 21.10 18.06
CA ALA A 124 -9.70 19.95 17.66
C ALA A 124 -10.42 19.41 18.90
N VAL A 125 -11.73 19.19 18.78
CA VAL A 125 -12.56 18.56 19.82
C VAL A 125 -12.96 17.19 19.31
N ARG A 126 -12.38 16.15 19.93
CA ARG A 126 -12.49 14.77 19.50
C ARG A 126 -13.17 13.91 20.54
N SER A 127 -13.98 13.00 20.07
CA SER A 127 -14.61 11.94 20.84
C SER A 127 -13.63 10.79 21.10
N SER A 128 -13.64 10.28 22.34
CA SER A 128 -12.85 9.13 22.76
C SER A 128 -13.68 8.24 23.69
N ALA A 129 -14.14 7.10 23.20
CA ALA A 129 -14.99 6.22 24.01
C ALA A 129 -14.16 5.24 24.86
N THR A 130 -14.71 4.90 26.03
CA THR A 130 -14.14 3.92 26.96
C THR A 130 -14.14 2.48 26.43
N ALA A 131 -14.97 2.20 25.42
CA ALA A 131 -15.11 0.89 24.77
C ALA A 131 -14.48 0.83 23.36
N GLU A 132 -13.82 1.90 22.91
CA GLU A 132 -13.34 2.07 21.53
C GLU A 132 -12.27 1.06 21.10
N ASP A 133 -11.49 0.54 22.08
CA ASP A 133 -10.35 -0.36 21.85
C ASP A 133 -10.57 -1.77 22.43
N LEU A 134 -11.81 -2.17 22.73
CA LEU A 134 -12.07 -3.52 23.24
C LEU A 134 -11.79 -4.57 22.13
N PRO A 135 -11.16 -5.71 22.45
CA PRO A 135 -10.92 -6.79 21.48
C PRO A 135 -12.21 -7.22 20.78
N GLY A 136 -12.26 -7.14 19.45
CA GLY A 136 -13.46 -7.46 18.65
C GLY A 136 -14.49 -6.32 18.54
N ALA A 137 -14.15 -5.12 19.00
CA ALA A 137 -14.96 -3.91 18.89
C ALA A 137 -14.18 -2.74 18.27
N SER A 138 -14.29 -2.57 16.95
CA SER A 138 -13.79 -1.37 16.25
C SER A 138 -14.92 -0.35 16.16
N PHE A 139 -14.82 0.75 16.93
CA PHE A 139 -15.69 1.92 16.77
C PHE A 139 -15.11 2.93 15.75
N ALA A 140 -14.17 2.49 14.90
CA ALA A 140 -13.47 3.34 13.94
C ALA A 140 -14.45 4.11 13.04
N GLY A 141 -14.25 5.42 12.92
CA GLY A 141 -15.07 6.32 12.09
C GLY A 141 -16.50 6.57 12.56
N GLN A 142 -16.90 6.12 13.76
CA GLN A 142 -18.29 6.27 14.25
C GLN A 142 -18.58 7.58 14.98
N GLN A 143 -17.54 8.23 15.45
CA GLN A 143 -17.65 9.34 16.40
C GLN A 143 -17.15 10.63 15.77
N GLU A 144 -17.78 11.74 16.14
CA GLU A 144 -17.56 13.02 15.46
C GLU A 144 -16.32 13.74 15.98
N THR A 145 -15.57 14.33 15.04
CA THR A 145 -14.44 15.23 15.30
C THR A 145 -14.80 16.62 14.78
N TYR A 146 -14.55 17.64 15.61
CA TYR A 146 -14.76 19.04 15.24
C TYR A 146 -13.43 19.77 15.20
N LEU A 147 -13.14 20.42 14.06
CA LEU A 147 -11.85 21.05 13.77
C LEU A 147 -11.97 22.57 13.76
N ASN A 148 -10.86 23.27 14.06
CA ASN A 148 -10.77 24.73 14.12
C ASN A 148 -11.83 25.39 15.02
N ILE A 149 -12.06 24.80 16.20
CA ILE A 149 -12.94 25.38 17.21
C ILE A 149 -12.18 26.48 17.97
N ARG A 150 -12.81 27.64 18.14
CA ARG A 150 -12.21 28.83 18.78
C ARG A 150 -13.21 29.50 19.70
N GLY A 151 -12.77 29.85 20.91
CA GLY A 151 -13.60 30.52 21.91
C GLY A 151 -14.43 29.57 22.75
N GLU A 152 -14.85 30.06 23.90
CA GLU A 152 -15.51 29.29 24.96
C GLU A 152 -16.84 28.66 24.50
N LYS A 153 -17.69 29.45 23.82
CA LYS A 153 -19.03 29.02 23.39
C LYS A 153 -18.97 27.87 22.40
N ASP A 154 -18.12 28.00 21.38
CA ASP A 154 -17.96 26.99 20.34
C ASP A 154 -17.32 25.71 20.91
N LEU A 155 -16.40 25.83 21.88
CA LEU A 155 -15.81 24.70 22.60
C LEU A 155 -16.86 23.89 23.37
N LEU A 156 -17.71 24.57 24.15
CA LEU A 156 -18.79 23.92 24.89
C LEU A 156 -19.82 23.28 23.95
N GLU A 157 -20.15 23.95 22.85
CA GLU A 157 -21.03 23.38 21.82
C GLU A 157 -20.42 22.12 21.18
N ALA A 158 -19.16 22.18 20.75
CA ALA A 158 -18.46 21.03 20.18
C ALA A 158 -18.36 19.86 21.18
N THR A 159 -18.13 20.16 22.47
CA THR A 159 -18.12 19.14 23.53
C THR A 159 -19.48 18.44 23.68
N ARG A 160 -20.59 19.19 23.66
CA ARG A 160 -21.96 18.60 23.67
C ARG A 160 -22.22 17.76 22.43
N LYS A 161 -21.75 18.20 21.27
CA LYS A 161 -21.91 17.44 20.03
C LYS A 161 -21.12 16.14 20.08
N CYS A 162 -19.89 16.14 20.61
CA CYS A 162 -19.17 14.90 20.88
C CYS A 162 -20.00 13.97 21.78
N TYR A 163 -20.57 14.45 22.89
CA TYR A 163 -21.46 13.64 23.72
C TYR A 163 -22.67 13.08 22.95
N ALA A 164 -23.29 13.88 22.08
CA ALA A 164 -24.39 13.43 21.23
C ALA A 164 -23.93 12.36 20.21
N SER A 165 -22.68 12.42 19.74
CA SER A 165 -22.12 11.45 18.79
C SER A 165 -22.04 10.02 19.36
N LEU A 166 -22.06 9.86 20.70
CA LEU A 166 -22.20 8.55 21.34
C LEU A 166 -23.51 7.86 20.95
N PHE A 167 -24.52 8.61 20.51
CA PHE A 167 -25.85 8.15 20.12
C PHE A 167 -26.13 8.40 18.62
N THR A 168 -25.11 8.31 17.78
CA THR A 168 -25.33 8.11 16.33
C THR A 168 -26.08 6.80 16.10
N ASN A 169 -26.79 6.70 14.98
CA ASN A 169 -27.57 5.50 14.65
C ASN A 169 -26.66 4.26 14.66
N ARG A 170 -25.44 4.41 14.12
CA ARG A 170 -24.40 3.37 14.09
C ARG A 170 -23.96 2.94 15.49
N ALA A 171 -23.66 3.90 16.38
CA ALA A 171 -23.23 3.59 17.74
C ALA A 171 -24.34 2.92 18.58
N ILE A 172 -25.60 3.32 18.39
CA ILE A 172 -26.76 2.69 19.05
C ILE A 172 -26.93 1.25 18.56
N SER A 173 -27.01 1.03 17.24
CA SER A 173 -27.16 -0.30 16.65
C SER A 173 -26.04 -1.24 17.09
N TYR A 174 -24.80 -0.76 17.03
CA TYR A 174 -23.64 -1.54 17.45
C TYR A 174 -23.73 -2.04 18.89
N ARG A 175 -24.15 -1.18 19.82
CA ARG A 175 -24.30 -1.57 21.24
C ARG A 175 -25.41 -2.58 21.45
N VAL A 176 -26.54 -2.45 20.75
CA VAL A 176 -27.62 -3.46 20.79
C VAL A 176 -27.12 -4.81 20.27
N ASP A 177 -26.45 -4.83 19.12
CA ASP A 177 -25.96 -6.07 18.49
C ASP A 177 -24.94 -6.80 19.37
N LYS A 178 -24.20 -6.07 20.21
CA LYS A 178 -23.24 -6.62 21.17
C LYS A 178 -23.85 -6.91 22.55
N GLY A 179 -25.13 -6.61 22.78
CA GLY A 179 -25.79 -6.80 24.06
C GLY A 179 -25.32 -5.83 25.15
N PHE A 180 -24.74 -4.68 24.79
CA PHE A 180 -24.33 -3.66 25.75
C PHE A 180 -25.50 -2.74 26.10
N ASP A 181 -25.68 -2.48 27.40
CA ASP A 181 -26.59 -1.41 27.85
C ASP A 181 -26.17 -0.06 27.26
N GLN A 182 -27.14 0.71 26.77
CA GLN A 182 -26.87 1.97 26.06
C GLN A 182 -26.25 3.05 26.97
N MET A 183 -26.35 2.89 28.29
CA MET A 183 -25.80 3.81 29.30
C MET A 183 -24.52 3.28 29.97
N SER A 184 -24.09 2.05 29.66
CA SER A 184 -22.87 1.47 30.25
C SER A 184 -21.60 2.07 29.64
N VAL A 185 -21.67 2.50 28.37
CA VAL A 185 -20.58 3.16 27.67
C VAL A 185 -20.62 4.66 27.93
N ALA A 186 -19.47 5.23 28.27
CA ALA A 186 -19.30 6.67 28.38
C ALA A 186 -18.22 7.19 27.46
N LEU A 187 -18.37 8.48 27.13
CA LEU A 187 -17.51 9.20 26.23
C LEU A 187 -16.67 10.23 26.98
N SER A 188 -15.39 10.26 26.67
CA SER A 188 -14.47 11.31 27.01
C SER A 188 -14.24 12.21 25.80
N VAL A 189 -13.94 13.49 26.03
CA VAL A 189 -13.73 14.48 24.96
C VAL A 189 -12.30 15.01 25.05
N GLY A 190 -11.51 14.77 24.01
CA GLY A 190 -10.17 15.33 23.86
C GLY A 190 -10.23 16.71 23.23
N VAL A 191 -9.64 17.71 23.90
CA VAL A 191 -9.45 19.07 23.40
C VAL A 191 -7.95 19.26 23.13
N GLN A 192 -7.57 19.22 21.86
CA GLN A 192 -6.17 19.25 21.43
C GLN A 192 -5.90 20.48 20.57
N LYS A 193 -4.73 21.11 20.73
CA LYS A 193 -4.27 22.18 19.83
C LYS A 193 -4.28 21.71 18.37
N MET A 194 -4.84 22.53 17.48
CA MET A 194 -4.77 22.28 16.04
C MET A 194 -3.36 22.52 15.49
N VAL A 195 -2.93 21.64 14.59
CA VAL A 195 -1.76 21.85 13.72
C VAL A 195 -2.24 22.54 12.43
N ARG A 196 -1.48 23.52 11.93
CA ARG A 196 -1.87 24.34 10.76
C ARG A 196 -1.67 23.62 9.41
N ALA A 197 -2.13 22.37 9.32
CA ALA A 197 -2.12 21.58 8.09
C ALA A 197 -3.06 22.15 7.02
N ASP A 198 -4.01 23.01 7.39
CA ASP A 198 -4.80 23.81 6.43
C ASP A 198 -3.93 24.63 5.46
N LYS A 199 -2.71 24.97 5.89
CA LYS A 199 -1.69 25.70 5.11
C LYS A 199 -0.55 24.81 4.59
N ALA A 200 -0.65 23.49 4.77
CA ALA A 200 0.35 22.53 4.36
C ALA A 200 -0.32 21.19 4.02
N VAL A 201 0.07 20.13 4.75
CA VAL A 201 -0.27 18.74 4.44
C VAL A 201 -0.53 17.96 5.71
N SER A 202 -1.27 16.88 5.58
CA SER A 202 -1.53 15.91 6.63
C SER A 202 -1.77 14.54 6.01
N GLY A 203 -1.83 13.52 6.85
CA GLY A 203 -1.90 12.17 6.34
C GLY A 203 -2.08 11.11 7.40
N VAL A 204 -1.99 9.87 6.93
CA VAL A 204 -1.93 8.68 7.76
C VAL A 204 -0.63 7.94 7.49
N ALA A 205 -0.18 7.14 8.45
CA ALA A 205 0.98 6.30 8.32
C ALA A 205 0.74 4.96 9.02
N PHE A 206 1.20 3.88 8.38
CA PHE A 206 1.15 2.54 8.93
C PHE A 206 2.57 2.01 9.10
N THR A 207 2.89 1.46 10.26
CA THR A 207 4.21 0.84 10.51
C THR A 207 4.28 -0.60 10.03
N ILE A 208 3.40 -0.99 9.13
CA ILE A 208 3.35 -2.31 8.49
C ILE A 208 2.68 -2.13 7.13
N ASP A 209 2.99 -3.01 6.18
CA ASP A 209 2.15 -3.10 4.99
C ASP A 209 0.78 -3.70 5.37
N THR A 210 -0.27 -2.88 5.31
CA THR A 210 -1.62 -3.27 5.78
C THR A 210 -2.30 -4.29 4.87
N GLU A 211 -1.79 -4.51 3.66
CA GLU A 211 -2.32 -5.51 2.74
C GLU A 211 -1.77 -6.91 3.03
N THR A 212 -0.45 -7.02 3.14
CA THR A 212 0.27 -8.31 3.19
C THR A 212 0.78 -8.65 4.58
N GLY A 213 0.87 -7.67 5.47
CA GLY A 213 1.47 -7.82 6.80
C GLY A 213 3.00 -7.74 6.78
N PHE A 214 3.62 -7.22 5.72
CA PHE A 214 5.08 -7.07 5.68
C PHE A 214 5.57 -6.06 6.73
N LYS A 215 6.12 -6.58 7.83
CA LYS A 215 6.50 -5.83 9.04
C LYS A 215 7.67 -4.86 8.90
N ASN A 216 8.46 -4.99 7.83
CA ASN A 216 9.66 -4.17 7.63
C ASN A 216 9.39 -2.90 6.81
N ALA A 217 8.13 -2.59 6.52
CA ALA A 217 7.72 -1.38 5.81
C ALA A 217 7.08 -0.33 6.74
N VAL A 218 7.26 0.95 6.40
CA VAL A 218 6.40 2.06 6.85
C VAL A 218 5.75 2.65 5.60
N ILE A 219 4.43 2.73 5.60
CA ILE A 219 3.65 3.35 4.53
C ILE A 219 3.17 4.70 5.03
N ILE A 220 3.41 5.76 4.26
CA ILE A 220 2.98 7.12 4.57
C ILE A 220 2.13 7.62 3.42
N ASP A 221 0.89 7.96 3.73
CA ASP A 221 -0.02 8.62 2.80
C ASP A 221 -0.15 10.09 3.14
N SER A 222 -0.18 10.95 2.13
CA SER A 222 -0.16 12.41 2.31
C SER A 222 -1.11 13.15 1.36
N ILE A 223 -1.88 14.09 1.92
CA ILE A 223 -2.76 15.03 1.20
C ILE A 223 -2.51 16.47 1.62
N TYR A 224 -2.97 17.42 0.82
CA TYR A 224 -3.01 18.84 1.21
C TYR A 224 -4.17 19.13 2.15
N GLY A 225 -3.99 20.07 3.07
CA GLY A 225 -5.02 20.50 4.02
C GLY A 225 -5.11 19.59 5.26
N LEU A 226 -6.25 19.68 5.95
CA LEU A 226 -6.55 18.89 7.16
C LEU A 226 -6.85 17.42 6.84
N GLY A 227 -6.48 16.52 7.76
CA GLY A 227 -6.42 15.07 7.53
C GLY A 227 -7.77 14.36 7.46
N GLU A 228 -8.87 15.05 7.77
CA GLU A 228 -10.21 14.47 7.74
C GLU A 228 -10.56 13.89 6.35
N MET A 229 -10.08 14.52 5.27
CA MET A 229 -10.38 14.08 3.90
C MET A 229 -9.74 12.74 3.54
N ILE A 230 -8.57 12.42 4.10
CA ILE A 230 -7.89 11.15 3.86
C ILE A 230 -8.46 10.05 4.76
N VAL A 231 -8.75 10.35 6.03
CA VAL A 231 -9.38 9.39 6.96
C VAL A 231 -10.75 8.94 6.45
N GLN A 232 -11.51 9.84 5.80
CA GLN A 232 -12.79 9.53 5.17
C GLN A 232 -12.67 8.89 3.76
N GLY A 233 -11.45 8.71 3.23
CA GLY A 233 -11.22 8.14 1.89
C GLY A 233 -11.78 8.99 0.74
N LYS A 234 -11.91 10.32 0.93
CA LYS A 234 -12.48 11.25 -0.07
C LYS A 234 -11.48 11.78 -1.09
N VAL A 235 -10.18 11.59 -0.84
CA VAL A 235 -9.09 12.10 -1.67
C VAL A 235 -8.05 11.01 -1.83
N ASP A 236 -7.60 10.79 -3.07
CA ASP A 236 -6.46 9.92 -3.35
C ASP A 236 -5.17 10.61 -2.86
N PRO A 237 -4.40 9.99 -1.94
CA PRO A 237 -3.19 10.56 -1.35
C PRO A 237 -1.94 10.23 -2.15
N ASP A 238 -0.88 11.01 -2.00
CA ASP A 238 0.46 10.54 -2.38
C ASP A 238 0.86 9.43 -1.42
N GLU A 239 1.53 8.40 -1.92
CA GLU A 239 1.93 7.23 -1.12
C GLU A 239 3.46 7.07 -1.18
N PHE A 240 4.06 6.86 -0.01
CA PHE A 240 5.48 6.61 0.17
C PHE A 240 5.67 5.32 0.96
N ILE A 241 6.51 4.42 0.46
CA ILE A 241 6.87 3.18 1.17
C ILE A 241 8.34 3.25 1.56
N LEU A 242 8.62 3.05 2.85
CA LEU A 242 9.96 3.07 3.41
C LEU A 242 10.34 1.72 4.00
N PHE A 243 11.59 1.31 3.82
CA PHE A 243 12.14 0.09 4.41
C PHE A 243 12.82 0.38 5.76
N LYS A 244 12.26 -0.15 6.85
CA LYS A 244 12.74 0.09 8.23
C LYS A 244 14.21 -0.27 8.44
N PRO A 245 14.75 -1.41 7.93
CA PRO A 245 16.16 -1.73 8.13
C PRO A 245 17.12 -0.73 7.47
N SER A 246 16.80 -0.21 6.29
CA SER A 246 17.60 0.87 5.67
C SER A 246 17.52 2.16 6.47
N LEU A 247 16.32 2.50 6.97
CA LEU A 247 16.10 3.67 7.83
C LEU A 247 16.95 3.59 9.11
N ALA A 248 16.96 2.44 9.77
CA ALA A 248 17.72 2.20 11.00
C ALA A 248 19.25 2.28 10.78
N LYS A 249 19.72 1.86 9.61
CA LYS A 249 21.15 1.92 9.22
C LYS A 249 21.59 3.27 8.66
N GLY A 250 20.69 4.25 8.53
CA GLY A 250 20.99 5.58 8.00
C GLY A 250 21.10 5.66 6.47
N PHE A 251 20.71 4.61 5.74
CA PHE A 251 20.61 4.63 4.28
C PHE A 251 19.33 5.35 3.82
N TYR A 252 19.24 5.68 2.53
CA TYR A 252 18.03 6.21 1.91
C TYR A 252 16.93 5.12 1.91
N PRO A 253 15.83 5.27 2.66
CA PRO A 253 14.92 4.16 2.94
C PRO A 253 13.67 4.13 2.05
N ILE A 254 13.42 5.17 1.24
CA ILE A 254 12.22 5.23 0.41
C ILE A 254 12.40 4.28 -0.78
N ILE A 255 11.57 3.23 -0.82
CA ILE A 255 11.61 2.17 -1.84
C ILE A 255 10.47 2.30 -2.87
N SER A 256 9.46 3.11 -2.59
CA SER A 256 8.38 3.43 -3.56
C SER A 256 7.84 4.83 -3.34
N LYS A 257 7.53 5.53 -4.44
CA LYS A 257 6.83 6.83 -4.44
C LYS A 257 5.74 6.85 -5.51
N LYS A 258 4.52 7.15 -5.09
CA LYS A 258 3.34 7.26 -5.96
C LYS A 258 2.71 8.64 -5.84
N LEU A 259 2.72 9.38 -6.94
CA LEU A 259 2.05 10.67 -7.06
C LEU A 259 0.58 10.43 -7.43
N SER A 260 -0.35 11.06 -6.73
CA SER A 260 -1.79 10.96 -7.01
C SER A 260 -2.46 12.32 -7.26
N GLY A 261 -3.74 12.28 -7.59
CA GLY A 261 -4.49 13.45 -8.07
C GLY A 261 -4.67 14.56 -7.02
N LYS A 262 -4.80 14.23 -5.73
CA LYS A 262 -4.97 15.17 -4.61
C LYS A 262 -5.97 16.31 -4.93
N ASN A 263 -7.15 15.98 -5.45
CA ASN A 263 -8.02 16.96 -6.12
C ASN A 263 -8.65 18.00 -5.17
N LEU A 264 -8.84 17.65 -3.89
CA LEU A 264 -9.53 18.46 -2.89
C LEU A 264 -8.67 18.59 -1.62
N LYS A 265 -8.81 19.71 -0.91
CA LYS A 265 -8.22 19.93 0.43
C LYS A 265 -9.21 20.61 1.37
N MET A 266 -9.14 20.25 2.65
CA MET A 266 -9.89 20.92 3.71
C MET A 266 -9.04 22.01 4.36
N ILE A 267 -9.58 23.23 4.46
CA ILE A 267 -8.90 24.40 5.03
C ILE A 267 -9.80 25.12 6.03
N TYR A 268 -9.24 26.07 6.79
CA TYR A 268 -10.02 26.92 7.69
C TYR A 268 -10.96 27.84 6.88
N ALA A 269 -12.18 28.03 7.38
CA ALA A 269 -13.07 29.04 6.82
C ALA A 269 -12.63 30.44 7.25
N SER A 270 -12.67 31.43 6.33
CA SER A 270 -12.33 32.82 6.67
C SER A 270 -13.49 33.52 7.38
N ALA A 271 -13.18 34.53 8.19
CA ALA A 271 -14.14 35.27 9.01
C ALA A 271 -15.21 36.07 8.23
N GLY A 272 -15.14 36.15 6.90
CA GLY A 272 -16.03 36.98 6.06
C GLY A 272 -16.51 36.34 4.76
N SER A 273 -16.30 35.03 4.53
CA SER A 273 -16.90 34.35 3.36
C SER A 273 -18.33 33.89 3.65
N PHE A 274 -19.20 34.85 3.95
CA PHE A 274 -20.64 34.66 4.09
C PHE A 274 -21.35 35.50 3.03
N GLY A 275 -21.37 34.95 1.81
CA GLY A 275 -22.06 35.55 0.67
C GLY A 275 -22.09 34.56 -0.49
N LYS A 276 -23.29 34.08 -0.82
CA LYS A 276 -23.71 33.36 -2.05
C LYS A 276 -22.59 32.65 -2.84
N SER A 277 -22.28 31.40 -2.49
CA SER A 277 -21.66 30.49 -3.45
C SER A 277 -22.74 30.00 -4.42
N GLN A 278 -22.61 30.34 -5.70
CA GLN A 278 -23.46 29.88 -6.81
C GLN A 278 -23.00 28.52 -7.39
N ASP A 279 -22.08 27.81 -6.74
CA ASP A 279 -21.62 26.51 -7.21
C ASP A 279 -22.50 25.38 -6.64
N LYS A 280 -23.52 24.98 -7.41
CA LYS A 280 -24.42 23.86 -7.09
C LYS A 280 -23.68 22.51 -6.95
N SER A 281 -22.46 22.39 -7.46
CA SER A 281 -21.61 21.19 -7.38
C SER A 281 -20.93 20.99 -6.01
N ALA A 282 -20.72 22.06 -5.24
CA ALA A 282 -20.12 22.00 -3.90
C ALA A 282 -21.13 21.71 -2.78
N GLN A 283 -22.44 21.83 -3.06
CA GLN A 283 -23.51 21.51 -2.11
C GLN A 283 -23.78 20.01 -1.98
N ALA A 284 -23.42 19.20 -2.99
CA ALA A 284 -23.73 17.77 -3.01
C ALA A 284 -22.77 16.90 -2.17
N ALA A 285 -21.61 17.42 -1.76
CA ALA A 285 -20.61 16.66 -1.00
C ALA A 285 -20.70 16.81 0.53
N SER A 286 -21.71 17.52 1.04
CA SER A 286 -21.96 17.69 2.48
C SER A 286 -23.20 16.91 2.94
N THR A 287 -23.11 15.58 2.95
CA THR A 287 -24.07 14.67 3.59
C THR A 287 -23.58 14.24 4.97
N GLY A 288 -23.35 15.20 5.87
CA GLY A 288 -23.22 14.96 7.30
C GLY A 288 -24.47 15.48 8.03
N PRO A 289 -25.14 14.70 8.89
CA PRO A 289 -26.44 15.08 9.45
C PRO A 289 -26.27 15.85 10.77
N ALA A 290 -25.98 17.16 10.70
CA ALA A 290 -26.41 18.15 11.69
C ALA A 290 -26.07 19.55 11.16
N GLN A 291 -27.08 20.23 10.60
CA GLN A 291 -26.99 21.65 10.28
C GLN A 291 -26.70 22.42 11.58
N LEU A 292 -25.53 23.05 11.66
CA LEU A 292 -25.37 24.26 12.46
C LEU A 292 -26.52 25.20 12.10
N LYS A 293 -27.16 25.83 13.10
CA LYS A 293 -28.00 27.03 12.87
C LYS A 293 -27.20 28.01 11.99
N PRO A 294 -27.84 28.86 11.16
CA PRO A 294 -27.14 29.72 10.21
C PRO A 294 -26.06 30.53 10.94
N GLY A 295 -24.81 30.11 10.76
CA GLY A 295 -23.74 30.35 11.71
C GLY A 295 -22.46 29.64 11.25
N ARG A 296 -21.33 30.25 11.60
CA ARG A 296 -19.98 30.06 11.03
C ARG A 296 -19.56 28.59 10.90
N ARG A 297 -19.38 28.07 9.67
CA ARG A 297 -18.69 26.77 9.48
C ARG A 297 -17.19 26.98 9.74
N PRO A 298 -16.52 26.20 10.61
CA PRO A 298 -15.13 26.45 10.98
C PRO A 298 -14.13 26.01 9.91
N VAL A 299 -14.53 25.11 9.02
CA VAL A 299 -13.72 24.58 7.91
C VAL A 299 -14.50 24.60 6.61
N LYS A 300 -13.79 24.59 5.48
CA LYS A 300 -14.34 24.46 4.13
C LYS A 300 -13.46 23.58 3.25
N ILE A 301 -14.06 22.94 2.25
CA ILE A 301 -13.36 22.13 1.25
C ILE A 301 -13.16 23.00 0.00
N VAL A 302 -11.95 22.95 -0.57
CA VAL A 302 -11.59 23.68 -1.79
C VAL A 302 -10.82 22.76 -2.75
N SER A 303 -10.82 23.09 -4.03
CA SER A 303 -9.97 22.41 -5.02
C SER A 303 -8.49 22.71 -4.79
N VAL A 304 -7.64 21.73 -5.03
CA VAL A 304 -6.18 21.91 -5.00
C VAL A 304 -5.72 22.49 -6.34
N PRO A 305 -4.90 23.56 -6.36
CA PRO A 305 -4.33 24.10 -7.59
C PRO A 305 -3.58 23.04 -8.40
N GLU A 306 -3.66 23.11 -9.73
CA GLU A 306 -3.05 22.10 -10.60
C GLU A 306 -1.53 21.93 -10.37
N LYS A 307 -0.82 23.03 -10.13
CA LYS A 307 0.62 23.01 -9.81
C LYS A 307 0.94 22.19 -8.55
N GLU A 308 0.09 22.26 -7.52
CA GLU A 308 0.24 21.45 -6.29
C GLU A 308 -0.11 19.98 -6.57
N ARG A 309 -1.17 19.71 -7.34
CA ARG A 309 -1.57 18.34 -7.70
C ARG A 309 -0.48 17.57 -8.45
N GLN A 310 0.31 18.28 -9.26
CA GLN A 310 1.41 17.72 -10.04
C GLN A 310 2.72 17.54 -9.25
N ALA A 311 2.74 17.85 -7.96
CA ALA A 311 3.91 17.68 -7.09
C ALA A 311 3.60 16.73 -5.92
N TYR A 312 4.65 16.10 -5.38
CA TYR A 312 4.55 15.39 -4.12
C TYR A 312 4.28 16.38 -2.99
N SER A 313 3.33 16.02 -2.14
CA SER A 313 2.90 16.81 -0.98
C SER A 313 3.97 16.88 0.12
N LEU A 314 4.86 15.89 0.20
CA LEU A 314 6.02 15.87 1.09
C LEU A 314 7.34 15.78 0.30
N THR A 315 8.40 16.32 0.89
CA THR A 315 9.77 16.08 0.43
C THR A 315 10.33 14.77 1.02
N ASP A 316 11.31 14.16 0.35
CA ASP A 316 11.96 12.94 0.84
C ASP A 316 12.51 13.09 2.28
N LYS A 317 13.07 14.27 2.63
CA LYS A 317 13.58 14.54 3.99
C LYS A 317 12.46 14.49 5.04
N GLU A 318 11.30 15.03 4.70
CA GLU A 318 10.12 15.05 5.58
C GLU A 318 9.52 13.65 5.73
N VAL A 319 9.42 12.90 4.64
CA VAL A 319 8.99 11.50 4.64
C VAL A 319 9.89 10.64 5.54
N ILE A 320 11.22 10.78 5.40
CA ILE A 320 12.20 10.07 6.24
C ILE A 320 12.09 10.48 7.71
N SER A 321 11.95 11.77 8.00
CA SER A 321 11.79 12.26 9.38
C SER A 321 10.52 11.70 10.03
N LEU A 322 9.40 11.75 9.31
CA LEU A 322 8.12 11.23 9.79
C LEU A 322 8.18 9.72 10.03
N ALA A 323 8.82 8.96 9.14
CA ALA A 323 8.99 7.52 9.31
C ALA A 323 9.79 7.17 10.58
N LYS A 324 10.81 7.98 10.95
CA LYS A 324 11.55 7.79 12.22
C LYS A 324 10.63 7.95 13.42
N ASP A 325 9.78 8.98 13.42
CA ASP A 325 8.84 9.20 14.51
C ASP A 325 7.79 8.08 14.57
N CYS A 326 7.30 7.60 13.42
CA CYS A 326 6.39 6.45 13.36
C CYS A 326 7.01 5.16 13.94
N VAL A 327 8.28 4.87 13.61
CA VAL A 327 9.00 3.71 14.16
C VAL A 327 9.20 3.86 15.67
N LYS A 328 9.51 5.05 16.19
CA LYS A 328 9.59 5.29 17.64
C LYS A 328 8.26 4.98 18.34
N VAL A 329 7.13 5.37 17.75
CA VAL A 329 5.80 5.05 18.27
C VAL A 329 5.57 3.53 18.30
N GLU A 330 5.85 2.82 17.20
CA GLU A 330 5.75 1.35 17.13
C GLU A 330 6.63 0.67 18.18
N GLU A 331 7.89 1.07 18.30
CA GLU A 331 8.83 0.50 19.28
C GLU A 331 8.34 0.70 20.71
N HIS A 332 7.81 1.89 21.02
CA HIS A 332 7.26 2.18 22.35
C HIS A 332 6.07 1.28 22.69
N PHE A 333 5.06 1.23 21.83
CA PHE A 333 3.88 0.39 22.07
C PHE A 333 4.22 -1.10 22.03
N SER A 334 5.15 -1.52 21.18
CA SER A 334 5.62 -2.91 21.15
C SER A 334 6.30 -3.33 22.47
N LYS A 335 7.15 -2.45 23.02
CA LYS A 335 7.76 -2.66 24.35
C LYS A 335 6.69 -2.67 25.45
N LYS A 336 5.75 -1.72 25.41
CA LYS A 336 4.68 -1.59 26.41
C LYS A 336 3.78 -2.81 26.47
N HIS A 337 3.40 -3.35 25.32
CA HIS A 337 2.54 -4.52 25.20
C HIS A 337 3.30 -5.86 25.23
N LYS A 338 4.64 -5.82 25.30
CA LYS A 338 5.52 -7.00 25.25
C LYS A 338 5.27 -7.92 24.05
N LYS A 339 4.81 -7.34 22.93
CA LYS A 339 4.54 -8.03 21.67
C LYS A 339 4.69 -7.04 20.52
N TYR A 340 5.03 -7.53 19.33
CA TYR A 340 5.05 -6.68 18.13
C TYR A 340 3.67 -6.02 17.96
N THR A 341 3.65 -4.70 17.98
CA THR A 341 2.42 -3.89 17.92
C THR A 341 2.58 -2.87 16.80
N PRO A 342 2.23 -3.23 15.55
CA PRO A 342 2.19 -2.28 14.45
C PRO A 342 1.16 -1.18 14.73
N MET A 343 1.39 0.01 14.20
CA MET A 343 0.64 1.22 14.52
C MET A 343 0.00 1.85 13.28
N ASP A 344 -1.23 2.32 13.44
CA ASP A 344 -1.96 3.25 12.58
C ASP A 344 -1.84 4.66 13.19
N ILE A 345 -1.24 5.59 12.45
CA ILE A 345 -0.81 6.90 12.94
C ILE A 345 -1.38 8.00 12.06
N GLU A 346 -2.08 8.96 12.66
CA GLU A 346 -2.44 10.21 12.01
C GLU A 346 -1.38 11.27 12.28
N TRP A 347 -1.00 12.02 11.24
CA TRP A 347 0.04 13.05 11.33
C TRP A 347 -0.34 14.32 10.56
N ALA A 348 0.28 15.43 10.93
CA ALA A 348 0.05 16.73 10.32
C ALA A 348 1.33 17.56 10.26
N LYS A 349 1.56 18.26 9.14
CA LYS A 349 2.61 19.27 9.00
C LYS A 349 2.03 20.65 9.28
N ASP A 350 2.66 21.39 10.18
CA ASP A 350 2.25 22.77 10.45
C ASP A 350 2.70 23.69 9.30
N GLY A 351 1.76 24.39 8.66
CA GLY A 351 2.09 25.30 7.57
C GLY A 351 2.80 26.58 8.00
N LEU A 352 2.81 26.91 9.30
CA LEU A 352 3.52 28.06 9.86
C LEU A 352 4.92 27.65 10.34
N THR A 353 5.02 26.65 11.22
CA THR A 353 6.33 26.24 11.79
C THR A 353 7.11 25.30 10.87
N LYS A 354 6.44 24.70 9.88
CA LYS A 354 6.96 23.64 8.97
C LYS A 354 7.32 22.33 9.67
N GLU A 355 6.97 22.18 10.93
CA GLU A 355 7.25 20.98 11.71
C GLU A 355 6.19 19.90 11.49
N LEU A 356 6.59 18.63 11.63
CA LEU A 356 5.71 17.47 11.57
C LEU A 356 5.27 17.09 12.98
N PHE A 357 3.99 16.76 13.13
CA PHE A 357 3.37 16.37 14.39
C PHE A 357 2.62 15.04 14.21
N ILE A 358 2.71 14.17 15.21
CA ILE A 358 1.80 13.04 15.37
C ILE A 358 0.57 13.55 16.13
N VAL A 359 -0.61 13.37 15.54
CA VAL A 359 -1.87 13.87 16.09
C VAL A 359 -2.73 12.77 16.68
N GLN A 360 -2.54 11.51 16.29
CA GLN A 360 -3.18 10.35 16.89
C GLN A 360 -2.37 9.09 16.54
N ALA A 361 -2.43 8.06 17.39
CA ALA A 361 -1.92 6.74 17.07
C ALA A 361 -2.74 5.67 17.78
N ARG A 362 -2.88 4.51 17.14
CA ARG A 362 -3.51 3.31 17.71
C ARG A 362 -2.89 2.04 17.13
N PRO A 363 -2.99 0.89 17.81
CA PRO A 363 -2.57 -0.37 17.23
C PRO A 363 -3.32 -0.67 15.91
N GLU A 364 -2.58 -1.17 14.92
CA GLU A 364 -3.13 -1.79 13.71
C GLU A 364 -3.79 -3.13 14.12
N THR A 365 -4.95 -3.48 13.54
CA THR A 365 -5.79 -4.59 14.06
C THR A 365 -5.94 -5.79 13.12
N ILE A 366 -5.61 -5.65 11.83
CA ILE A 366 -5.79 -6.68 10.80
C ILE A 366 -4.75 -7.78 10.94
N HIS A 367 -3.48 -7.41 11.11
CA HIS A 367 -2.37 -8.38 11.15
C HIS A 367 -1.86 -8.63 12.57
N ALA A 368 -2.20 -7.78 13.54
CA ALA A 368 -1.81 -7.94 14.94
C ALA A 368 -2.29 -9.24 15.63
N GLY A 369 -3.24 -9.97 15.02
CA GLY A 369 -3.79 -11.23 15.53
C GLY A 369 -3.52 -12.49 14.69
N LYS A 370 -2.93 -12.37 13.49
CA LYS A 370 -2.71 -13.53 12.60
C LYS A 370 -1.50 -14.34 13.07
N LYS A 371 -1.69 -15.64 13.33
CA LYS A 371 -0.58 -16.57 13.54
C LYS A 371 0.11 -16.83 12.19
N GLU A 372 1.38 -16.44 12.06
CA GLU A 372 2.26 -16.61 10.86
C GLU A 372 2.44 -18.07 10.38
N THR A 373 1.69 -19.04 10.90
CA THR A 373 1.98 -20.47 10.76
C THR A 373 1.23 -21.19 9.64
N VAL A 374 0.30 -20.51 8.95
CA VAL A 374 -0.53 -21.11 7.90
C VAL A 374 -0.58 -20.20 6.67
N TYR A 375 -0.19 -20.73 5.52
CA TYR A 375 -0.35 -20.09 4.20
C TYR A 375 -1.62 -20.62 3.53
N GLU A 376 -2.50 -19.73 3.08
CA GLU A 376 -3.75 -20.08 2.39
C GLU A 376 -3.65 -19.70 0.91
N GLU A 377 -3.81 -20.69 0.01
CA GLU A 377 -3.82 -20.50 -1.45
C GLU A 377 -5.24 -20.72 -1.99
N TYR A 378 -5.75 -19.76 -2.77
CA TYR A 378 -7.05 -19.87 -3.45
C TYR A 378 -6.82 -19.94 -4.97
N SER A 379 -7.49 -20.85 -5.66
CA SER A 379 -7.41 -20.94 -7.13
C SER A 379 -8.74 -21.36 -7.75
N VAL A 380 -9.15 -20.67 -8.83
CA VAL A 380 -10.32 -21.05 -9.62
C VAL A 380 -10.02 -22.31 -10.42
N VAL A 381 -10.92 -23.30 -10.39
CA VAL A 381 -10.75 -24.59 -11.08
C VAL A 381 -10.88 -24.45 -12.61
N SER A 382 -11.72 -23.54 -13.09
CA SER A 382 -11.92 -23.26 -14.51
C SER A 382 -12.15 -21.76 -14.73
N LYS A 383 -11.21 -21.07 -15.39
CA LYS A 383 -11.31 -19.62 -15.64
C LYS A 383 -12.04 -19.36 -16.97
N PRO A 384 -13.08 -18.52 -17.01
CA PRO A 384 -13.61 -17.97 -18.26
C PRO A 384 -12.55 -17.16 -19.01
N SER A 385 -12.67 -17.08 -20.34
CA SER A 385 -11.68 -16.41 -21.21
C SER A 385 -11.52 -14.91 -20.94
N ARG A 386 -12.52 -14.22 -20.38
CA ARG A 386 -12.44 -12.78 -20.05
C ARG A 386 -13.27 -12.42 -18.80
N PRO A 387 -12.74 -11.58 -17.88
CA PRO A 387 -13.53 -11.04 -16.78
C PRO A 387 -14.54 -9.99 -17.28
N LEU A 388 -15.66 -9.85 -16.56
CA LEU A 388 -16.67 -8.80 -16.77
C LEU A 388 -16.10 -7.43 -16.44
N VAL A 389 -15.42 -7.34 -15.30
CA VAL A 389 -14.86 -6.10 -14.74
C VAL A 389 -13.59 -6.46 -13.97
N SER A 390 -12.63 -5.55 -13.94
CA SER A 390 -11.41 -5.68 -13.15
C SER A 390 -11.17 -4.42 -12.31
N GLY A 391 -10.46 -4.57 -11.19
CA GLY A 391 -10.07 -3.44 -10.34
C GLY A 391 -8.95 -3.83 -9.37
N ILE A 392 -8.71 -2.98 -8.37
CA ILE A 392 -7.69 -3.21 -7.35
C ILE A 392 -8.24 -4.19 -6.31
N PRO A 393 -7.66 -5.40 -6.15
CA PRO A 393 -8.14 -6.37 -5.19
C PRO A 393 -7.72 -6.01 -3.76
N ILE A 394 -8.64 -6.23 -2.82
CA ILE A 394 -8.48 -6.11 -1.38
C ILE A 394 -8.84 -7.47 -0.77
N GLY A 395 -7.85 -8.14 -0.21
CA GLY A 395 -7.93 -9.53 0.20
C GLY A 395 -7.37 -10.49 -0.87
N THR A 396 -7.41 -11.78 -0.58
CA THR A 396 -6.79 -12.85 -1.38
C THR A 396 -7.74 -14.01 -1.68
N LYS A 397 -9.00 -13.92 -1.24
CA LYS A 397 -9.97 -15.01 -1.35
C LYS A 397 -10.81 -14.87 -2.61
N ILE A 398 -11.47 -15.97 -2.94
CA ILE A 398 -12.46 -16.04 -4.01
C ILE A 398 -13.83 -16.24 -3.37
N VAL A 399 -14.81 -15.47 -3.81
CA VAL A 399 -16.18 -15.54 -3.30
C VAL A 399 -17.17 -15.40 -4.45
N SER A 400 -18.34 -16.03 -4.33
CA SER A 400 -19.40 -15.93 -5.32
C SER A 400 -20.70 -15.51 -4.66
N GLY A 401 -21.54 -14.78 -5.40
CA GLY A 401 -22.78 -14.24 -4.86
C GLY A 401 -23.62 -13.52 -5.90
N LYS A 402 -24.83 -13.14 -5.51
CA LYS A 402 -25.72 -12.31 -6.34
C LYS A 402 -25.34 -10.85 -6.18
N VAL A 403 -25.16 -10.15 -7.29
CA VAL A 403 -24.93 -8.71 -7.34
C VAL A 403 -26.14 -7.96 -6.82
N ARG A 404 -25.91 -6.92 -6.03
CA ARG A 404 -26.89 -5.92 -5.67
C ARG A 404 -26.26 -4.55 -5.93
N VAL A 405 -26.68 -3.91 -7.03
CA VAL A 405 -26.25 -2.55 -7.37
C VAL A 405 -27.10 -1.57 -6.58
N ILE A 406 -26.46 -0.76 -5.74
CA ILE A 406 -27.10 0.30 -4.96
C ILE A 406 -26.25 1.55 -5.18
N LYS A 407 -26.88 2.66 -5.60
CA LYS A 407 -26.17 3.92 -5.90
C LYS A 407 -26.23 4.95 -4.77
N ASP A 408 -27.20 4.81 -3.88
CA ASP A 408 -27.44 5.72 -2.76
C ASP A 408 -27.70 4.88 -1.49
N ALA A 409 -27.06 5.27 -0.39
CA ALA A 409 -27.19 4.62 0.91
C ALA A 409 -28.65 4.58 1.41
N LYS A 410 -29.54 5.45 0.92
CA LYS A 410 -30.98 5.39 1.24
C LYS A 410 -31.65 4.07 0.85
N HIS A 411 -31.06 3.33 -0.09
CA HIS A 411 -31.60 2.07 -0.59
C HIS A 411 -30.89 0.82 -0.03
N ILE A 412 -30.06 0.97 1.00
CA ILE A 412 -29.36 -0.17 1.64
C ILE A 412 -30.33 -1.22 2.21
N ASN A 413 -31.56 -0.84 2.55
CA ASN A 413 -32.60 -1.75 3.04
C ASN A 413 -33.01 -2.83 2.01
N THR A 414 -32.66 -2.66 0.74
CA THR A 414 -32.90 -3.65 -0.32
C THR A 414 -31.84 -4.75 -0.39
N PHE A 415 -30.73 -4.60 0.34
CA PHE A 415 -29.60 -5.53 0.34
C PHE A 415 -29.88 -6.77 1.20
N LYS A 416 -29.56 -7.96 0.68
CA LYS A 416 -29.71 -9.22 1.43
C LYS A 416 -28.37 -9.77 1.86
N LYS A 417 -28.35 -10.45 3.01
CA LYS A 417 -27.15 -11.14 3.53
C LYS A 417 -26.60 -12.14 2.50
N GLY A 418 -25.30 -12.10 2.27
CA GLY A 418 -24.58 -12.95 1.31
C GLY A 418 -24.54 -12.41 -0.12
N GLU A 419 -25.21 -11.29 -0.42
CA GLU A 419 -25.10 -10.62 -1.72
C GLU A 419 -23.75 -9.91 -1.87
N ILE A 420 -23.41 -9.56 -3.11
CA ILE A 420 -22.24 -8.77 -3.47
C ILE A 420 -22.69 -7.33 -3.70
N LEU A 421 -22.16 -6.42 -2.90
CA LEU A 421 -22.46 -5.00 -2.99
C LEU A 421 -21.71 -4.38 -4.17
N VAL A 422 -22.42 -3.69 -5.05
CA VAL A 422 -21.83 -2.90 -6.13
C VAL A 422 -22.31 -1.45 -5.99
N THR A 423 -21.39 -0.51 -5.84
CA THR A 423 -21.69 0.92 -5.69
C THR A 423 -20.58 1.79 -6.30
N GLU A 424 -20.81 3.09 -6.42
CA GLU A 424 -19.79 4.01 -6.96
C GLU A 424 -18.69 4.28 -5.93
N ILE A 425 -19.09 4.54 -4.69
CA ILE A 425 -18.25 4.76 -3.52
C ILE A 425 -19.02 4.36 -2.27
N THR A 426 -18.33 3.93 -1.23
CA THR A 426 -18.93 3.70 0.10
C THR A 426 -18.53 4.81 1.05
N ASP A 427 -19.44 5.14 1.95
CA ASP A 427 -19.20 5.95 3.14
C ASP A 427 -19.70 5.18 4.38
N PRO A 428 -19.59 5.74 5.60
CA PRO A 428 -19.96 5.04 6.83
C PRO A 428 -21.43 4.56 6.91
N ASP A 429 -22.35 5.13 6.12
CA ASP A 429 -23.76 4.70 6.12
C ASP A 429 -23.96 3.32 5.46
N TRP A 430 -22.98 2.86 4.67
CA TRP A 430 -23.02 1.56 3.97
C TRP A 430 -22.60 0.38 4.85
N GLU A 431 -21.96 0.65 5.99
CA GLU A 431 -21.36 -0.39 6.81
C GLU A 431 -22.30 -1.50 7.31
N PRO A 432 -23.57 -1.23 7.68
CA PRO A 432 -24.48 -2.28 8.12
C PRO A 432 -24.60 -3.40 7.08
N ILE A 433 -24.64 -3.03 5.79
CA ILE A 433 -24.75 -3.99 4.70
C ILE A 433 -23.40 -4.57 4.29
N MET A 434 -22.30 -3.81 4.43
CA MET A 434 -20.93 -4.31 4.18
C MET A 434 -20.59 -5.50 5.09
N LYS A 435 -21.05 -5.51 6.34
CA LYS A 435 -20.85 -6.63 7.30
C LYS A 435 -21.53 -7.92 6.88
N ILE A 436 -22.62 -7.82 6.13
CA ILE A 436 -23.41 -8.97 5.68
C ILE A 436 -23.17 -9.28 4.20
N ALA A 437 -22.34 -8.50 3.51
CA ALA A 437 -21.97 -8.73 2.12
C ALA A 437 -20.93 -9.85 2.01
N SER A 438 -21.00 -10.61 0.92
CA SER A 438 -19.96 -11.61 0.60
C SER A 438 -18.75 -10.99 -0.11
N ALA A 439 -18.98 -9.93 -0.89
CA ALA A 439 -17.95 -9.05 -1.44
C ALA A 439 -18.47 -7.62 -1.66
N ILE A 440 -17.55 -6.69 -1.85
CA ILE A 440 -17.83 -5.28 -2.13
C ILE A 440 -17.06 -4.83 -3.36
N ILE A 441 -17.73 -4.19 -4.31
CA ILE A 441 -17.14 -3.68 -5.55
C ILE A 441 -17.45 -2.19 -5.66
N THR A 442 -16.43 -1.36 -5.83
CA THR A 442 -16.59 0.10 -6.01
C THR A 442 -15.92 0.63 -7.26
N ASP A 443 -16.63 1.52 -7.99
CA ASP A 443 -16.08 2.18 -9.18
C ASP A 443 -14.88 3.08 -8.83
N LYS A 444 -14.95 3.74 -7.68
CA LYS A 444 -13.92 4.66 -7.19
C LYS A 444 -13.24 4.13 -5.93
N GLY A 445 -12.07 4.69 -5.65
CA GLY A 445 -11.28 4.40 -4.45
C GLY A 445 -9.99 3.64 -4.74
N GLY A 446 -8.95 3.95 -3.95
CA GLY A 446 -7.69 3.22 -3.94
C GLY A 446 -7.60 2.23 -2.78
N ARG A 447 -6.40 1.65 -2.58
CA ARG A 447 -6.09 0.71 -1.50
C ARG A 447 -6.39 1.28 -0.10
N THR A 448 -6.51 2.59 0.08
CA THR A 448 -6.75 3.27 1.36
C THR A 448 -8.14 3.92 1.44
N SER A 449 -9.02 3.62 0.49
CA SER A 449 -10.41 4.12 0.51
C SER A 449 -11.24 3.53 1.66
N HIS A 450 -12.36 4.18 2.00
CA HIS A 450 -13.29 3.68 3.02
C HIS A 450 -13.72 2.23 2.76
N ALA A 451 -14.06 1.90 1.51
CA ALA A 451 -14.40 0.54 1.10
C ALA A 451 -13.24 -0.44 1.40
N ALA A 452 -12.01 -0.09 1.04
CA ALA A 452 -10.84 -0.93 1.25
C ALA A 452 -10.49 -1.09 2.74
N ILE A 453 -10.53 -0.02 3.53
CA ILE A 453 -10.24 -0.06 4.98
C ILE A 453 -11.26 -0.95 5.70
N VAL A 454 -12.55 -0.65 5.54
CA VAL A 454 -13.62 -1.40 6.23
C VAL A 454 -13.67 -2.85 5.76
N SER A 455 -13.49 -3.12 4.47
CA SER A 455 -13.47 -4.50 3.96
C SER A 455 -12.33 -5.31 4.57
N ARG A 456 -11.14 -4.71 4.79
CA ARG A 456 -10.05 -5.38 5.50
C ARG A 456 -10.39 -5.68 6.96
N GLU A 457 -10.97 -4.70 7.68
CA GLU A 457 -11.39 -4.88 9.08
C GLU A 457 -12.43 -6.01 9.23
N LEU A 458 -13.36 -6.10 8.29
CA LEU A 458 -14.43 -7.09 8.29
C LEU A 458 -14.01 -8.45 7.68
N GLY A 459 -12.84 -8.53 7.04
CA GLY A 459 -12.40 -9.71 6.30
C GLY A 459 -13.22 -10.01 5.03
N VAL A 460 -13.96 -9.02 4.52
CA VAL A 460 -14.80 -9.12 3.32
C VAL A 460 -13.93 -8.86 2.08
N GLN A 461 -14.10 -9.64 1.02
CA GLN A 461 -13.35 -9.43 -0.22
C GLN A 461 -13.83 -8.17 -0.91
N CYS A 462 -12.90 -7.35 -1.41
CA CYS A 462 -13.27 -6.11 -2.06
C CYS A 462 -12.45 -5.83 -3.33
N ILE A 463 -13.10 -5.26 -4.34
CA ILE A 463 -12.44 -4.73 -5.53
C ILE A 463 -12.78 -3.25 -5.62
N VAL A 464 -11.77 -2.38 -5.55
CA VAL A 464 -11.95 -0.92 -5.60
C VAL A 464 -11.36 -0.35 -6.88
N GLY A 465 -11.88 0.79 -7.31
CA GLY A 465 -11.35 1.48 -8.49
C GLY A 465 -11.62 0.74 -9.79
N SER A 466 -12.74 0.00 -9.88
CA SER A 466 -13.14 -0.72 -11.10
C SER A 466 -13.56 0.20 -12.25
N GLN A 467 -13.75 1.48 -11.98
CA GLN A 467 -14.16 2.55 -12.90
C GLN A 467 -15.59 2.44 -13.42
N ASP A 468 -16.10 1.24 -13.75
CA ASP A 468 -17.41 1.08 -14.40
C ASP A 468 -18.22 -0.16 -13.97
N ALA A 469 -17.96 -0.74 -12.80
CA ALA A 469 -18.70 -1.88 -12.27
C ALA A 469 -20.20 -1.58 -12.09
N THR A 470 -20.58 -0.37 -11.64
CA THR A 470 -22.00 -0.01 -11.47
C THR A 470 -22.77 0.07 -12.79
N ARG A 471 -22.06 0.20 -13.92
CA ARG A 471 -22.63 0.23 -15.27
C ARG A 471 -22.65 -1.15 -15.91
N VAL A 472 -21.62 -1.96 -15.67
CA VAL A 472 -21.46 -3.28 -16.29
C VAL A 472 -22.28 -4.36 -15.57
N LEU A 473 -22.29 -4.36 -14.24
CA LEU A 473 -22.95 -5.38 -13.44
C LEU A 473 -24.42 -5.05 -13.19
N ARG A 474 -25.29 -6.07 -13.11
CA ARG A 474 -26.73 -5.89 -12.89
C ARG A 474 -27.20 -6.53 -11.60
N THR A 475 -28.12 -5.88 -10.90
CA THR A 475 -28.77 -6.45 -9.70
C THR A 475 -29.41 -7.81 -10.02
N GLY A 476 -29.13 -8.82 -9.19
CA GLY A 476 -29.56 -10.20 -9.35
C GLY A 476 -28.58 -11.10 -10.11
N GLN A 477 -27.59 -10.51 -10.82
CA GLN A 477 -26.59 -11.26 -11.58
C GLN A 477 -25.70 -12.10 -10.65
N LEU A 478 -25.54 -13.39 -10.92
CA LEU A 478 -24.57 -14.22 -10.23
C LEU A 478 -23.18 -13.96 -10.78
N ILE A 479 -22.23 -13.70 -9.89
CA ILE A 479 -20.81 -13.47 -10.24
C ILE A 479 -19.89 -14.18 -9.25
N THR A 480 -18.63 -14.30 -9.66
CA THR A 480 -17.51 -14.69 -8.82
C THR A 480 -16.50 -13.56 -8.78
N VAL A 481 -16.14 -13.15 -7.57
CA VAL A 481 -15.12 -12.14 -7.27
C VAL A 481 -13.85 -12.88 -6.91
N ASP A 482 -12.84 -12.76 -7.77
CA ASP A 482 -11.54 -13.36 -7.61
C ASP A 482 -10.52 -12.29 -7.21
N CYS A 483 -10.16 -12.28 -5.93
CA CYS A 483 -9.05 -11.49 -5.39
C CYS A 483 -7.76 -12.31 -5.23
N SER A 484 -7.74 -13.57 -5.68
CA SER A 484 -6.57 -14.46 -5.53
C SER A 484 -5.44 -14.15 -6.51
N SER A 485 -5.76 -13.51 -7.64
CA SER A 485 -4.77 -13.20 -8.66
C SER A 485 -3.97 -11.91 -8.36
N ASP A 486 -2.73 -11.91 -8.84
CA ASP A 486 -1.71 -10.91 -8.50
C ASP A 486 -1.73 -9.62 -9.35
N GLU A 487 -2.33 -9.64 -10.54
CA GLU A 487 -2.34 -8.47 -11.44
C GLU A 487 -3.56 -7.55 -11.25
N ALA A 488 -4.73 -8.12 -11.00
CA ALA A 488 -5.99 -7.40 -10.85
C ALA A 488 -7.02 -8.30 -10.15
N GLY A 489 -7.87 -7.68 -9.34
CA GLY A 489 -9.10 -8.32 -8.89
C GLY A 489 -10.03 -8.48 -10.08
N ARG A 490 -10.52 -9.69 -10.32
CA ARG A 490 -11.31 -10.03 -11.50
C ARG A 490 -12.71 -10.47 -11.10
N ILE A 491 -13.69 -10.03 -11.87
CA ILE A 491 -15.09 -10.40 -11.66
C ILE A 491 -15.51 -11.25 -12.85
N TYR A 492 -15.92 -12.49 -12.58
CA TYR A 492 -16.36 -13.44 -13.60
C TYR A 492 -17.87 -13.66 -13.55
N PRO A 493 -18.51 -14.00 -14.69
CA PRO A 493 -19.92 -14.36 -14.70
C PRO A 493 -20.14 -15.73 -14.02
N GLY A 494 -21.23 -15.84 -13.27
CA GLY A 494 -21.64 -17.09 -12.63
C GLY A 494 -20.85 -17.46 -11.38
N VAL A 495 -21.16 -18.63 -10.82
CA VAL A 495 -20.49 -19.20 -9.64
C VAL A 495 -19.40 -20.16 -10.13
N LEU A 496 -18.13 -19.79 -9.95
CA LEU A 496 -17.01 -20.62 -10.33
C LEU A 496 -16.55 -21.47 -9.14
N LYS A 497 -16.21 -22.73 -9.41
CA LYS A 497 -15.59 -23.60 -8.41
C LYS A 497 -14.16 -23.12 -8.13
N PHE A 498 -13.78 -23.04 -6.87
CA PHE A 498 -12.41 -22.74 -6.44
C PHE A 498 -11.91 -23.75 -5.40
N LYS A 499 -10.59 -23.89 -5.29
CA LYS A 499 -9.92 -24.71 -4.27
C LYS A 499 -9.27 -23.79 -3.23
N LEU A 500 -9.37 -24.15 -1.96
CA LEU A 500 -8.60 -23.56 -0.86
C LEU A 500 -7.61 -24.61 -0.34
N MET A 501 -6.32 -24.30 -0.41
CA MET A 501 -5.26 -25.13 0.16
C MET A 501 -4.66 -24.40 1.37
N LYS A 502 -4.57 -25.10 2.50
CA LYS A 502 -3.92 -24.58 3.72
C LYS A 502 -2.63 -25.33 3.95
N HIS A 503 -1.52 -24.60 3.99
CA HIS A 503 -0.19 -25.16 4.19
C HIS A 503 0.36 -24.72 5.54
N SER A 504 0.79 -25.68 6.37
CA SER A 504 1.53 -25.35 7.60
C SER A 504 2.99 -25.07 7.26
N LEU A 505 3.48 -23.87 7.58
CA LEU A 505 4.87 -23.49 7.33
C LEU A 505 5.84 -24.12 8.36
N LYS A 506 5.35 -24.58 9.51
CA LYS A 506 6.18 -25.15 10.59
C LYS A 506 6.73 -26.54 10.28
N SER A 507 6.06 -27.30 9.41
CA SER A 507 6.39 -28.71 9.12
C SER A 507 7.20 -28.88 7.83
N LEU A 508 7.75 -27.80 7.28
CA LEU A 508 8.50 -27.88 6.03
C LEU A 508 9.91 -28.45 6.25
N PRO A 509 10.37 -29.33 5.34
CA PRO A 509 11.69 -29.95 5.44
C PRO A 509 12.81 -28.91 5.25
N LYS A 510 13.94 -29.11 5.93
CA LYS A 510 15.17 -28.35 5.64
C LYS A 510 15.83 -28.93 4.39
N LEU A 511 16.05 -28.10 3.39
CA LEU A 511 16.62 -28.50 2.11
C LEU A 511 18.07 -28.03 1.98
N LYS A 512 18.91 -28.85 1.33
CA LYS A 512 20.27 -28.43 0.92
C LYS A 512 20.23 -27.46 -0.26
N THR A 513 19.38 -27.76 -1.23
CA THR A 513 19.10 -26.89 -2.38
C THR A 513 18.25 -25.72 -1.93
N LYS A 514 18.69 -24.50 -2.25
CA LYS A 514 17.96 -23.28 -1.93
C LYS A 514 16.75 -23.15 -2.83
N ILE A 515 15.59 -22.84 -2.27
CA ILE A 515 14.40 -22.50 -3.03
C ILE A 515 14.24 -20.99 -3.04
N SER A 516 14.18 -20.40 -4.23
CA SER A 516 14.00 -18.96 -4.45
C SER A 516 12.79 -18.69 -5.34
N LEU A 517 12.43 -17.42 -5.50
CA LEU A 517 11.29 -17.02 -6.35
C LEU A 517 11.72 -16.43 -7.69
N ASN A 518 10.91 -16.70 -8.71
CA ASN A 518 10.81 -15.87 -9.90
C ASN A 518 9.83 -14.73 -9.61
N ILE A 519 10.28 -13.47 -9.73
CA ILE A 519 9.43 -12.29 -9.50
C ILE A 519 9.53 -11.36 -10.70
N GLY A 520 8.39 -11.11 -11.33
CA GLY A 520 8.25 -10.11 -12.39
C GLY A 520 7.90 -8.73 -11.82
N SER A 521 6.83 -8.65 -11.02
CA SER A 521 6.29 -7.37 -10.57
C SER A 521 6.74 -6.99 -9.16
N PRO A 522 7.28 -5.76 -8.93
CA PRO A 522 7.57 -5.27 -7.59
C PRO A 522 6.35 -5.16 -6.68
N ASP A 523 5.17 -4.92 -7.25
CA ASP A 523 3.93 -4.68 -6.50
C ASP A 523 3.42 -5.96 -5.80
N GLU A 524 3.91 -7.11 -6.24
CA GLU A 524 3.59 -8.43 -5.68
C GLU A 524 4.61 -8.89 -4.64
N ALA A 525 5.80 -8.26 -4.60
CA ALA A 525 6.90 -8.76 -3.78
C ALA A 525 6.47 -8.95 -2.32
N PHE A 526 5.82 -7.95 -1.73
CA PHE A 526 5.31 -8.02 -0.36
C PHE A 526 4.34 -9.17 -0.15
N ARG A 527 3.50 -9.57 -1.11
CA ARG A 527 2.54 -10.67 -0.91
C ARG A 527 3.24 -11.98 -0.56
N TYR A 528 4.43 -12.17 -1.12
CA TYR A 528 5.24 -13.36 -0.95
C TYR A 528 6.24 -13.26 0.20
N HIS A 529 6.21 -12.19 1.01
CA HIS A 529 7.13 -12.01 2.14
C HIS A 529 7.10 -13.16 3.15
N SER A 530 5.93 -13.81 3.27
CA SER A 530 5.70 -14.93 4.18
C SER A 530 6.09 -16.30 3.61
N LEU A 531 6.40 -16.39 2.31
CA LEU A 531 6.84 -17.65 1.72
C LEU A 531 8.23 -18.03 2.27
N PRO A 532 8.47 -19.32 2.57
CA PRO A 532 9.70 -19.81 3.18
C PRO A 532 10.82 -19.97 2.14
N VAL A 533 11.07 -18.93 1.35
CA VAL A 533 12.07 -18.90 0.28
C VAL A 533 13.35 -18.19 0.73
N GLN A 534 14.46 -18.52 0.09
CA GLN A 534 15.78 -17.97 0.36
C GLN A 534 16.20 -16.97 -0.72
N GLY A 535 15.34 -15.98 -0.99
CA GLY A 535 15.61 -14.90 -1.93
C GLY A 535 14.88 -15.04 -3.27
N VAL A 536 15.41 -14.32 -4.27
CA VAL A 536 14.85 -14.26 -5.62
C VAL A 536 15.92 -14.75 -6.59
N GLY A 537 15.62 -15.81 -7.33
CA GLY A 537 16.55 -16.37 -8.31
C GLY A 537 16.46 -15.67 -9.68
N LEU A 538 15.34 -15.02 -9.96
CA LEU A 538 15.15 -14.23 -11.16
C LEU A 538 14.17 -13.08 -10.93
N GLY A 539 14.71 -11.86 -10.77
CA GLY A 539 14.00 -10.60 -10.87
C GLY A 539 14.17 -10.01 -12.27
N ARG A 540 13.07 -9.70 -12.95
CA ARG A 540 13.05 -9.26 -14.35
C ARG A 540 12.81 -7.74 -14.45
N LEU A 541 13.74 -7.00 -15.06
CA LEU A 541 13.59 -5.55 -15.20
C LEU A 541 12.51 -5.15 -16.21
N GLU A 542 12.19 -6.02 -17.16
CA GLU A 542 11.23 -5.79 -18.24
C GLU A 542 9.86 -5.39 -17.69
N PHE A 543 9.41 -6.06 -16.62
CA PHE A 543 8.14 -5.73 -15.96
C PHE A 543 8.16 -4.35 -15.33
N ILE A 544 9.28 -3.94 -14.70
CA ILE A 544 9.42 -2.59 -14.12
C ILE A 544 9.40 -1.55 -15.23
N ILE A 545 10.12 -1.81 -16.32
CA ILE A 545 10.19 -0.91 -17.48
C ILE A 545 8.81 -0.80 -18.14
N ALA A 546 8.14 -1.90 -18.44
CA ALA A 546 6.84 -1.91 -19.13
C ALA A 546 5.69 -1.36 -18.28
N SER A 547 5.67 -1.59 -16.97
CA SER A 547 4.55 -1.16 -16.11
C SER A 547 4.75 0.23 -15.52
N LYS A 548 5.96 0.53 -15.01
CA LYS A 548 6.24 1.77 -14.26
C LYS A 548 6.83 2.85 -15.17
N ILE A 549 7.86 2.51 -15.94
CA ILE A 549 8.61 3.50 -16.74
C ILE A 549 7.86 3.87 -18.02
N ARG A 550 7.45 2.87 -18.83
CA ARG A 550 6.66 2.96 -20.08
C ARG A 550 7.28 3.77 -21.22
N VAL A 551 8.57 4.04 -21.15
CA VAL A 551 9.28 4.89 -22.10
C VAL A 551 10.61 4.26 -22.49
N HIS A 552 10.94 4.30 -23.79
CA HIS A 552 12.21 3.84 -24.30
C HIS A 552 13.36 4.70 -23.73
N PRO A 553 14.45 4.14 -23.16
CA PRO A 553 15.47 4.94 -22.49
C PRO A 553 16.16 5.96 -23.40
N ASN A 554 16.38 5.64 -24.68
CA ASN A 554 17.05 6.57 -25.60
C ASN A 554 16.26 7.87 -25.84
N ILE A 555 14.92 7.86 -25.83
CA ILE A 555 14.17 9.13 -25.98
C ILE A 555 14.35 10.05 -24.76
N LEU A 556 14.63 9.48 -23.58
CA LEU A 556 14.93 10.24 -22.36
C LEU A 556 16.35 10.81 -22.41
N ILE A 557 17.28 10.08 -23.03
CA ILE A 557 18.66 10.52 -23.27
C ILE A 557 18.69 11.66 -24.29
N ASP A 558 18.01 11.47 -25.42
CA ASP A 558 17.97 12.44 -26.52
C ASP A 558 16.96 13.58 -26.32
N TYR A 559 16.24 13.61 -25.19
CA TYR A 559 15.11 14.52 -24.98
C TYR A 559 15.42 15.99 -25.33
N GLU A 560 16.52 16.53 -24.83
CA GLU A 560 16.93 17.92 -25.09
C GLU A 560 17.33 18.15 -26.55
N LYS A 561 17.93 17.15 -27.20
CA LYS A 561 18.31 17.21 -28.62
C LYS A 561 17.06 17.22 -29.51
N LEU A 562 16.12 16.31 -29.25
CA LEU A 562 14.84 16.21 -29.98
C LEU A 562 13.95 17.44 -29.76
N ARG A 563 13.98 18.01 -28.54
CA ARG A 563 13.24 19.23 -28.21
C ARG A 563 13.75 20.46 -28.98
N LYS A 564 15.07 20.60 -29.09
CA LYS A 564 15.72 21.75 -29.77
C LYS A 564 15.68 21.63 -31.29
N ASN A 565 15.78 20.41 -31.83
CA ASN A 565 15.85 20.19 -33.28
C ASN A 565 14.74 19.25 -33.75
N GLN A 566 13.58 19.82 -34.06
CA GLN A 566 12.37 19.10 -34.49
C GLN A 566 12.33 18.78 -36.00
N LYS A 567 13.49 18.64 -36.65
CA LYS A 567 13.55 18.09 -38.02
C LYS A 567 13.19 16.59 -37.97
N SER A 568 12.86 15.97 -39.12
CA SER A 568 12.55 14.54 -39.15
C SER A 568 13.69 13.73 -38.51
N PHE A 569 13.35 12.85 -37.57
CA PHE A 569 14.30 11.98 -36.91
C PHE A 569 14.10 10.56 -37.43
N TYR A 570 15.14 9.95 -38.01
CA TYR A 570 15.11 8.57 -38.54
C TYR A 570 13.80 8.24 -39.25
N GLN A 571 13.48 8.98 -40.31
CA GLN A 571 12.30 8.76 -41.17
C GLN A 571 10.93 9.10 -40.54
N HIS A 572 10.86 9.51 -39.27
CA HIS A 572 9.61 9.92 -38.62
C HIS A 572 9.28 11.40 -38.82
N SER A 573 7.97 11.67 -38.93
CA SER A 573 7.45 13.02 -39.11
C SER A 573 7.63 13.87 -37.84
N ARG A 574 7.72 15.19 -38.03
CA ARG A 574 7.78 16.16 -36.93
C ARG A 574 6.62 16.01 -35.93
N ARG A 575 5.42 15.67 -36.43
CA ARG A 575 4.21 15.52 -35.59
C ARG A 575 4.33 14.34 -34.64
N GLU A 576 4.89 13.22 -35.09
CA GLU A 576 5.08 12.03 -34.26
C GLU A 576 6.08 12.29 -33.13
N VAL A 577 7.23 12.89 -33.46
CA VAL A 577 8.25 13.26 -32.46
C VAL A 577 7.67 14.23 -31.43
N GLN A 578 6.93 15.26 -31.86
CA GLN A 578 6.32 16.23 -30.95
C GLN A 578 5.27 15.59 -30.02
N SER A 579 4.43 14.69 -30.56
CA SER A 579 3.46 13.93 -29.77
C SER A 579 4.14 13.05 -28.72
N ALA A 580 5.24 12.39 -29.08
CA ALA A 580 6.02 11.59 -28.15
C ALA A 580 6.63 12.44 -27.02
N LEU A 581 7.23 13.60 -27.34
CA LEU A 581 7.83 14.49 -26.33
C LEU A 581 6.79 15.03 -25.33
N ILE A 582 5.57 15.36 -25.77
CA ILE A 582 4.48 15.78 -24.87
C ILE A 582 4.13 14.65 -23.89
N LYS A 583 4.05 13.40 -24.37
CA LYS A 583 3.77 12.23 -23.53
C LYS A 583 4.94 11.96 -22.56
N VAL A 584 6.18 12.11 -23.01
CA VAL A 584 7.39 12.00 -22.15
C VAL A 584 7.34 13.04 -21.04
N GLU A 585 7.03 14.31 -21.35
CA GLU A 585 6.94 15.37 -20.34
C GLU A 585 5.85 15.06 -19.31
N LYS A 586 4.71 14.50 -19.76
CA LYS A 586 3.61 14.07 -18.87
C LYS A 586 4.00 12.91 -17.96
N LEU A 587 4.76 11.93 -18.44
CA LEU A 587 5.20 10.77 -17.65
C LEU A 587 6.33 11.13 -16.67
N THR A 588 7.23 12.01 -17.10
CA THR A 588 8.43 12.43 -16.34
C THR A 588 8.18 13.70 -15.52
N ARG A 589 6.93 13.97 -15.13
CA ARG A 589 6.59 15.14 -14.31
C ARG A 589 7.39 15.14 -13.01
N GLY A 590 7.90 16.32 -12.65
CA GLY A 590 8.77 16.49 -11.48
C GLY A 590 10.26 16.19 -11.75
N TYR A 591 10.60 15.65 -12.92
CA TYR A 591 11.99 15.38 -13.30
C TYR A 591 12.51 16.46 -14.27
N LYS A 592 13.51 17.23 -13.80
CA LYS A 592 14.28 18.15 -14.65
C LYS A 592 15.16 17.37 -15.63
N ASN A 593 15.93 16.41 -15.12
CA ASN A 593 16.69 15.46 -15.93
C ASN A 593 15.84 14.23 -16.22
N LYS A 594 15.46 14.04 -17.49
CA LYS A 594 14.59 12.93 -17.91
C LYS A 594 15.23 11.56 -17.74
N LYS A 595 16.57 11.47 -17.80
CA LYS A 595 17.31 10.22 -17.51
C LYS A 595 17.12 9.77 -16.05
N GLN A 596 17.04 10.72 -15.12
CA GLN A 596 16.87 10.42 -13.70
C GLN A 596 15.52 9.75 -13.40
N TYR A 597 14.48 10.03 -14.19
CA TYR A 597 13.19 9.32 -14.07
C TYR A 597 13.37 7.81 -14.28
N TYR A 598 14.12 7.41 -15.31
CA TYR A 598 14.40 6.00 -15.59
C TYR A 598 15.15 5.34 -14.43
N VAL A 599 16.24 5.97 -13.99
CA VAL A 599 17.08 5.46 -12.88
C VAL A 599 16.27 5.34 -11.58
N ASP A 600 15.48 6.35 -11.24
CA ASP A 600 14.70 6.37 -10.00
C ASP A 600 13.59 5.33 -10.00
N LYS A 601 12.82 5.23 -11.09
CA LYS A 601 11.71 4.27 -11.17
C LYS A 601 12.19 2.84 -11.28
N LEU A 602 13.32 2.61 -11.92
CA LEU A 602 13.95 1.29 -11.93
C LEU A 602 14.48 0.93 -10.53
N ALA A 603 15.15 1.86 -9.86
CA ALA A 603 15.65 1.65 -8.49
C ALA A 603 14.51 1.40 -7.49
N GLU A 604 13.40 2.13 -7.56
CA GLU A 604 12.20 1.89 -6.73
C GLU A 604 11.67 0.46 -6.94
N GLY A 605 11.53 0.01 -8.19
CA GLY A 605 11.07 -1.35 -8.50
C GLY A 605 12.01 -2.44 -7.96
N ILE A 606 13.32 -2.29 -8.19
CA ILE A 606 14.33 -3.24 -7.70
C ILE A 606 14.36 -3.24 -6.16
N ALA A 607 14.31 -2.06 -5.54
CA ALA A 607 14.38 -1.91 -4.09
C ALA A 607 13.19 -2.56 -3.38
N MET A 608 11.99 -2.50 -3.95
CA MET A 608 10.81 -3.20 -3.40
C MET A 608 11.04 -4.71 -3.32
N ILE A 609 11.53 -5.32 -4.40
CA ILE A 609 11.84 -6.75 -4.44
C ILE A 609 12.96 -7.07 -3.43
N ALA A 610 14.07 -6.32 -3.49
CA ALA A 610 15.24 -6.54 -2.65
C ALA A 610 14.98 -6.36 -1.15
N ALA A 611 14.17 -5.37 -0.77
CA ALA A 611 13.76 -5.11 0.60
C ALA A 611 12.92 -6.25 1.16
N THR A 612 12.03 -6.82 0.34
CA THR A 612 11.12 -7.89 0.77
C THR A 612 11.86 -9.14 1.24
N PHE A 613 12.87 -9.57 0.48
CA PHE A 613 13.61 -10.81 0.74
C PHE A 613 14.94 -10.59 1.44
N SER A 614 15.21 -9.37 1.93
CA SER A 614 16.42 -9.08 2.68
C SER A 614 16.50 -9.95 3.95
N PRO A 615 17.66 -10.58 4.26
CA PRO A 615 18.98 -10.37 3.67
C PRO A 615 19.37 -11.36 2.55
N PHE A 616 18.45 -12.19 2.06
CA PHE A 616 18.76 -13.19 1.02
C PHE A 616 19.07 -12.53 -0.32
N ASP A 617 19.93 -13.18 -1.11
CA ASP A 617 20.33 -12.73 -2.45
C ASP A 617 19.08 -12.55 -3.34
N VAL A 618 19.01 -11.40 -4.01
CA VAL A 618 17.98 -11.06 -4.99
C VAL A 618 18.67 -10.83 -6.31
N ILE A 619 18.59 -11.84 -7.19
CA ILE A 619 19.25 -11.82 -8.49
C ILE A 619 18.37 -11.03 -9.46
N ILE A 620 18.89 -9.91 -9.97
CA ILE A 620 18.22 -9.02 -10.91
C ILE A 620 18.87 -9.18 -12.28
N ARG A 621 18.12 -9.71 -13.24
CA ARG A 621 18.55 -9.81 -14.63
C ARG A 621 18.40 -8.45 -15.31
N PHE A 622 19.45 -7.97 -15.96
CA PHE A 622 19.34 -6.78 -16.81
C PHE A 622 18.30 -6.95 -17.91
N SER A 623 17.84 -5.85 -18.51
CA SER A 623 16.77 -5.92 -19.51
C SER A 623 17.14 -6.79 -20.71
N ASP A 624 16.33 -7.80 -20.96
CA ASP A 624 16.49 -8.76 -22.06
C ASP A 624 15.32 -8.63 -23.04
N PHE A 625 14.80 -7.42 -23.20
CA PHE A 625 13.82 -7.11 -24.23
C PHE A 625 14.41 -7.37 -25.62
N LYS A 626 13.57 -7.95 -26.47
CA LYS A 626 13.77 -7.99 -27.92
C LYS A 626 13.49 -6.61 -28.53
N THR A 627 13.96 -6.39 -29.75
CA THR A 627 13.73 -5.16 -30.54
C THR A 627 12.24 -4.83 -30.65
N ASN A 628 11.41 -5.80 -31.02
CA ASN A 628 9.97 -5.64 -31.14
C ASN A 628 9.27 -5.25 -29.82
N GLU A 629 9.76 -5.73 -28.67
CA GLU A 629 9.22 -5.37 -27.36
C GLU A 629 9.61 -3.94 -26.95
N TYR A 630 10.88 -3.56 -27.13
CA TYR A 630 11.31 -2.17 -26.95
C TYR A 630 10.55 -1.22 -27.89
N GLY A 631 10.25 -1.67 -29.11
CA GLY A 631 9.49 -0.95 -30.11
C GLY A 631 8.07 -0.58 -29.67
N THR A 632 7.49 -1.32 -28.71
CA THR A 632 6.16 -1.01 -28.16
C THR A 632 6.17 0.13 -27.13
N LEU A 633 7.33 0.48 -26.57
CA LEU A 633 7.44 1.56 -25.58
C LEU A 633 7.25 2.93 -26.23
N LEU A 634 6.89 3.94 -25.42
CA LEU A 634 6.85 5.31 -25.92
C LEU A 634 8.23 5.72 -26.45
N GLY A 635 8.29 6.06 -27.74
CA GLY A 635 9.52 6.42 -28.44
C GLY A 635 10.32 5.23 -28.99
N GLY A 636 9.90 3.99 -28.73
CA GLY A 636 10.56 2.77 -29.21
C GLY A 636 10.76 2.71 -30.73
N PRO A 637 9.75 3.01 -31.57
CA PRO A 637 9.88 2.89 -33.03
C PRO A 637 10.98 3.79 -33.63
N PHE A 638 11.44 4.81 -32.90
CA PHE A 638 12.50 5.71 -33.37
C PHE A 638 13.90 5.10 -33.28
N TYR A 639 14.05 4.02 -32.51
CA TYR A 639 15.36 3.45 -32.15
C TYR A 639 15.47 1.97 -32.49
N GLU A 640 14.34 1.27 -32.58
CA GLU A 640 14.31 -0.19 -32.76
C GLU A 640 14.16 -0.55 -34.23
N PRO A 641 15.11 -1.34 -34.80
CA PRO A 641 14.96 -1.88 -36.14
C PRO A 641 13.95 -3.04 -36.15
N ASP A 642 13.35 -3.28 -37.30
CA ASP A 642 12.61 -4.52 -37.55
C ASP A 642 13.61 -5.67 -37.74
N GLU A 643 13.37 -6.78 -37.05
CA GLU A 643 14.17 -7.99 -37.15
C GLU A 643 13.29 -9.17 -37.53
N GLU A 644 13.73 -9.96 -38.52
CA GLU A 644 13.04 -11.18 -38.93
C GLU A 644 12.94 -12.21 -37.80
N ASN A 645 13.98 -12.29 -36.95
CA ASN A 645 14.07 -13.25 -35.85
C ASN A 645 14.45 -12.57 -34.52
N PRO A 646 13.52 -11.85 -33.86
CA PRO A 646 13.82 -11.09 -32.65
C PRO A 646 14.33 -11.94 -31.48
N MET A 647 14.04 -13.25 -31.46
CA MET A 647 14.52 -14.19 -30.44
C MET A 647 16.05 -14.27 -30.36
N ILE A 648 16.73 -14.23 -31.50
CA ILE A 648 18.20 -14.34 -31.62
C ILE A 648 18.87 -13.04 -32.06
N GLY A 649 18.09 -11.96 -32.21
CA GLY A 649 18.51 -10.64 -32.68
C GLY A 649 19.19 -9.74 -31.63
N TRP A 650 19.02 -8.44 -31.77
CA TRP A 650 19.71 -7.41 -30.97
C TRP A 650 19.11 -7.26 -29.57
N ARG A 651 19.49 -8.17 -28.67
CA ARG A 651 19.04 -8.25 -27.25
C ARG A 651 20.16 -8.68 -26.31
N GLY A 652 19.90 -8.60 -24.99
CA GLY A 652 20.85 -9.00 -23.95
C GLY A 652 22.24 -8.37 -24.12
N ALA A 653 23.29 -9.16 -23.89
CA ALA A 653 24.68 -8.67 -23.88
C ALA A 653 25.07 -7.86 -25.13
N SER A 654 24.69 -8.30 -26.34
CA SER A 654 25.04 -7.62 -27.59
C SER A 654 24.51 -6.19 -27.67
N ARG A 655 23.38 -5.93 -27.00
CA ARG A 655 22.79 -4.60 -26.93
C ARG A 655 23.53 -3.69 -25.94
N TYR A 656 24.03 -4.24 -24.84
CA TYR A 656 24.59 -3.44 -23.74
C TYR A 656 25.90 -2.72 -24.07
N TYR A 657 26.74 -3.28 -24.93
CA TYR A 657 27.98 -2.63 -25.35
C TYR A 657 27.86 -1.87 -26.69
N ASP A 658 26.73 -2.02 -27.40
CA ASP A 658 26.52 -1.34 -28.67
C ASP A 658 26.48 0.19 -28.45
N PRO A 659 27.19 0.99 -29.27
CA PRO A 659 27.17 2.45 -29.17
C PRO A 659 25.77 3.07 -29.16
N LYS A 660 24.77 2.45 -29.83
CA LYS A 660 23.39 2.92 -29.89
C LYS A 660 22.62 2.76 -28.56
N PHE A 661 23.09 1.91 -27.65
CA PHE A 661 22.35 1.58 -26.42
C PHE A 661 23.21 1.56 -25.15
N SER A 662 24.54 1.62 -25.24
CA SER A 662 25.44 1.57 -24.08
C SER A 662 25.18 2.65 -23.03
N GLU A 663 24.72 3.86 -23.43
CA GLU A 663 24.29 4.89 -22.47
C GLU A 663 23.00 4.48 -21.74
N ALA A 664 22.02 3.90 -22.45
CA ALA A 664 20.79 3.38 -21.85
C ALA A 664 21.06 2.25 -20.85
N PHE A 665 21.92 1.29 -21.20
CA PHE A 665 22.37 0.26 -20.27
C PHE A 665 23.10 0.84 -19.05
N GLY A 666 23.85 1.93 -19.24
CA GLY A 666 24.44 2.70 -18.14
C GLY A 666 23.42 3.20 -17.12
N LEU A 667 22.19 3.53 -17.53
CA LEU A 667 21.11 3.92 -16.62
C LEU A 667 20.62 2.75 -15.76
N GLU A 668 20.59 1.52 -16.29
CA GLU A 668 20.27 0.32 -15.51
C GLU A 668 21.34 0.03 -14.46
N CYS A 669 22.61 0.16 -14.84
CA CYS A 669 23.74 0.03 -13.92
C CYS A 669 23.67 1.06 -12.78
N GLN A 670 23.33 2.32 -13.11
CA GLN A 670 23.15 3.38 -12.12
C GLN A 670 22.00 3.08 -11.14
N ALA A 671 20.90 2.48 -11.62
CA ALA A 671 19.79 2.08 -10.76
C ALA A 671 20.21 0.99 -9.76
N ILE A 672 20.91 -0.07 -10.22
CA ILE A 672 21.44 -1.12 -9.32
C ILE A 672 22.43 -0.51 -8.32
N LYS A 673 23.34 0.34 -8.77
CA LYS A 673 24.29 1.03 -7.89
C LYS A 673 23.56 1.85 -6.82
N LYS A 674 22.54 2.63 -7.20
CA LYS A 674 21.71 3.42 -6.27
C LYS A 674 21.05 2.52 -5.22
N VAL A 675 20.49 1.39 -5.62
CA VAL A 675 19.85 0.44 -4.68
C VAL A 675 20.86 -0.12 -3.68
N ARG A 676 22.04 -0.52 -4.15
CA ARG A 676 23.06 -1.12 -3.28
C ARG A 676 23.72 -0.11 -2.35
N GLU A 677 24.20 1.01 -2.90
CA GLU A 677 25.05 1.98 -2.20
C GLU A 677 24.24 3.03 -1.44
N ASN A 678 23.20 3.59 -2.08
CA ASN A 678 22.41 4.67 -1.45
C ASN A 678 21.30 4.11 -0.57
N MET A 679 20.65 3.02 -0.98
CA MET A 679 19.55 2.40 -0.22
C MET A 679 20.00 1.28 0.72
N GLY A 680 21.27 0.84 0.64
CA GLY A 680 21.85 -0.16 1.54
C GLY A 680 21.40 -1.60 1.28
N LEU A 681 20.79 -1.88 0.12
CA LEU A 681 20.28 -3.21 -0.26
C LEU A 681 21.37 -4.01 -0.98
N THR A 682 22.40 -4.39 -0.23
CA THR A 682 23.59 -5.11 -0.73
C THR A 682 23.32 -6.58 -1.10
N ASN A 683 22.08 -7.04 -0.96
CA ASN A 683 21.63 -8.36 -1.41
C ASN A 683 21.26 -8.42 -2.91
N VAL A 684 21.25 -7.28 -3.63
CA VAL A 684 20.94 -7.25 -5.08
C VAL A 684 22.11 -7.74 -5.94
N VAL A 685 21.96 -8.85 -6.64
CA VAL A 685 23.02 -9.40 -7.52
C VAL A 685 22.64 -9.20 -8.99
N PRO A 686 23.38 -8.39 -9.78
CA PRO A 686 23.12 -8.24 -11.21
C PRO A 686 23.42 -9.53 -11.98
N MET A 687 22.61 -9.81 -12.99
CA MET A 687 22.79 -10.92 -13.92
C MET A 687 22.74 -10.46 -15.38
N VAL A 688 23.73 -10.86 -16.17
CA VAL A 688 23.83 -10.56 -17.61
C VAL A 688 23.16 -11.67 -18.43
N PRO A 689 22.08 -11.39 -19.18
CA PRO A 689 21.44 -12.33 -20.09
C PRO A 689 22.07 -12.33 -21.49
N PHE A 690 21.77 -13.39 -22.24
CA PHE A 690 22.01 -13.58 -23.67
C PHE A 690 23.44 -13.24 -24.11
N CYS A 691 24.42 -13.66 -23.30
CA CYS A 691 25.84 -13.41 -23.55
C CYS A 691 26.43 -14.51 -24.44
N ARG A 692 26.70 -14.21 -25.70
CA ARG A 692 27.04 -15.20 -26.73
C ARG A 692 28.51 -15.61 -26.68
N THR A 693 29.40 -14.65 -26.45
CA THR A 693 30.86 -14.87 -26.50
C THR A 693 31.57 -14.30 -25.28
N VAL A 694 32.82 -14.73 -25.07
CA VAL A 694 33.68 -14.24 -23.98
C VAL A 694 34.04 -12.76 -24.20
N GLU A 695 34.12 -12.32 -25.45
CA GLU A 695 34.38 -10.93 -25.86
C GLU A 695 33.20 -10.03 -25.52
N GLU A 696 31.96 -10.50 -25.77
CA GLU A 696 30.76 -9.79 -25.30
C GLU A 696 30.79 -9.66 -23.77
N ALA A 697 31.09 -10.74 -23.05
CA ALA A 697 31.16 -10.70 -21.58
C ALA A 697 32.17 -9.65 -21.08
N LYS A 698 33.37 -9.59 -21.66
CA LYS A 698 34.39 -8.57 -21.34
C LYS A 698 33.87 -7.16 -21.63
N SER A 699 33.21 -6.97 -22.77
CA SER A 699 32.67 -5.67 -23.21
C SER A 699 31.56 -5.18 -22.29
N VAL A 700 30.60 -6.04 -21.93
CA VAL A 700 29.53 -5.71 -20.98
C VAL A 700 30.10 -5.35 -19.62
N LEU A 701 31.02 -6.15 -19.08
CA LEU A 701 31.67 -5.87 -17.79
C LEU A 701 32.44 -4.54 -17.80
N ALA A 702 33.05 -4.17 -18.94
CA ALA A 702 33.70 -2.87 -19.10
C ALA A 702 32.69 -1.71 -19.07
N VAL A 703 31.54 -1.84 -19.75
CA VAL A 703 30.47 -0.83 -19.68
C VAL A 703 29.88 -0.72 -18.26
N MET A 704 29.65 -1.84 -17.59
CA MET A 704 29.21 -1.85 -16.19
C MET A 704 30.21 -1.14 -15.28
N ALA A 705 31.51 -1.42 -15.43
CA ALA A 705 32.57 -0.76 -14.66
C ALA A 705 32.62 0.75 -14.93
N LYS A 706 32.48 1.17 -16.20
CA LYS A 706 32.40 2.59 -16.60
C LYS A 706 31.19 3.29 -15.98
N ALA A 707 30.06 2.60 -15.86
CA ALA A 707 28.86 3.09 -15.17
C ALA A 707 28.97 3.05 -13.63
N GLY A 708 30.11 2.61 -13.09
CA GLY A 708 30.40 2.56 -11.65
C GLY A 708 29.93 1.28 -10.95
N LEU A 709 29.56 0.23 -11.68
CA LEU A 709 29.13 -1.06 -11.15
C LEU A 709 30.21 -2.12 -11.42
N LYS A 710 31.33 -2.02 -10.68
CA LYS A 710 32.51 -2.88 -10.87
C LYS A 710 32.47 -4.12 -9.97
N LYS A 711 32.70 -5.29 -10.55
CA LYS A 711 32.88 -6.55 -9.83
C LYS A 711 33.96 -6.43 -8.76
N GLY A 712 33.72 -6.98 -7.57
CA GLY A 712 34.68 -6.99 -6.47
C GLY A 712 34.16 -7.72 -5.24
N LYS A 713 34.87 -7.62 -4.12
CA LYS A 713 34.49 -8.32 -2.86
C LYS A 713 33.04 -8.04 -2.42
N ASN A 714 32.53 -6.83 -2.73
CA ASN A 714 31.22 -6.37 -2.32
C ASN A 714 30.14 -6.44 -3.42
N LEU A 715 30.49 -6.89 -4.63
CA LEU A 715 29.54 -7.04 -5.74
C LEU A 715 29.85 -8.31 -6.54
N LYS A 716 28.95 -9.28 -6.41
CA LYS A 716 28.89 -10.45 -7.29
C LYS A 716 28.22 -10.05 -8.61
N ILE A 717 28.65 -10.65 -9.71
CA ILE A 717 27.96 -10.55 -11.01
C ILE A 717 27.76 -11.96 -11.55
N TYR A 718 26.52 -12.30 -11.88
CA TYR A 718 26.18 -13.58 -12.50
C TYR A 718 25.92 -13.42 -14.00
N MET A 719 25.95 -14.55 -14.70
CA MET A 719 25.55 -14.64 -16.10
C MET A 719 24.40 -15.62 -16.23
N MET A 720 23.46 -15.37 -17.13
CA MET A 720 22.49 -16.38 -17.48
C MET A 720 23.13 -17.38 -18.47
N ALA A 721 23.11 -18.67 -18.14
CA ALA A 721 23.63 -19.74 -18.99
C ALA A 721 22.45 -20.30 -19.79
N GLU A 722 22.32 -19.84 -21.02
CA GLU A 722 21.11 -20.02 -21.82
C GLU A 722 21.38 -20.26 -23.31
N ILE A 723 22.66 -20.22 -23.71
CA ILE A 723 23.11 -20.44 -25.08
C ILE A 723 24.08 -21.64 -25.09
N PRO A 724 24.05 -22.55 -26.07
CA PRO A 724 24.98 -23.67 -26.15
C PRO A 724 26.46 -23.26 -26.06
N SER A 725 26.85 -22.10 -26.61
CA SER A 725 28.20 -21.56 -26.48
C SER A 725 28.62 -21.30 -25.02
N ASN A 726 27.68 -20.97 -24.13
CA ASN A 726 27.95 -20.81 -22.69
C ASN A 726 28.40 -22.13 -22.06
N VAL A 727 27.88 -23.25 -22.55
CA VAL A 727 28.18 -24.58 -22.03
C VAL A 727 29.52 -25.07 -22.57
N ILE A 728 29.74 -24.91 -23.89
CA ILE A 728 30.98 -25.30 -24.56
C ILE A 728 32.18 -24.53 -23.99
N LEU A 729 32.04 -23.22 -23.74
CA LEU A 729 33.10 -22.35 -23.22
C LEU A 729 32.93 -21.99 -21.75
N ILE A 730 32.25 -22.83 -20.97
CA ILE A 730 31.87 -22.54 -19.58
C ILE A 730 33.05 -22.16 -18.68
N ASP A 731 34.20 -22.82 -18.89
CA ASP A 731 35.41 -22.57 -18.11
C ASP A 731 35.93 -21.14 -18.28
N GLU A 732 35.80 -20.56 -19.48
CA GLU A 732 36.20 -19.17 -19.78
C GLU A 732 35.20 -18.16 -19.21
N PHE A 733 33.90 -18.41 -19.37
CA PHE A 733 32.87 -17.53 -18.77
C PHE A 733 32.95 -17.51 -17.23
N LEU A 734 33.22 -18.64 -16.57
CA LEU A 734 33.34 -18.70 -15.11
C LEU A 734 34.57 -17.98 -14.54
N LYS A 735 35.57 -17.64 -15.38
CA LYS A 735 36.66 -16.72 -14.96
C LYS A 735 36.14 -15.29 -14.78
N LEU A 736 35.16 -14.88 -15.59
CA LEU A 736 34.62 -13.52 -15.61
C LEU A 736 33.48 -13.32 -14.60
N PHE A 737 32.62 -14.33 -14.41
CA PHE A 737 31.44 -14.24 -13.53
C PHE A 737 31.62 -14.97 -12.19
N ASP A 738 30.75 -14.67 -11.22
CA ASP A 738 30.75 -15.29 -9.88
C ASP A 738 29.83 -16.53 -9.79
N GLY A 739 29.12 -16.80 -10.88
CA GLY A 739 28.25 -17.94 -11.03
C GLY A 739 27.32 -17.75 -12.21
N MET A 740 26.45 -18.74 -12.41
CA MET A 740 25.51 -18.78 -13.50
C MET A 740 24.09 -19.08 -13.01
N SER A 741 23.08 -18.54 -13.68
CA SER A 741 21.71 -19.03 -13.58
C SER A 741 21.32 -19.64 -14.91
N ILE A 742 20.87 -20.88 -14.91
CA ILE A 742 20.47 -21.59 -16.13
C ILE A 742 19.12 -21.02 -16.59
N GLY A 743 19.07 -20.47 -17.80
CA GLY A 743 17.83 -20.10 -18.48
C GLY A 743 17.35 -21.27 -19.31
N SER A 744 16.58 -22.19 -18.71
CA SER A 744 16.23 -23.48 -19.36
C SER A 744 15.41 -23.29 -20.63
N ASN A 745 14.63 -22.22 -20.70
CA ASN A 745 13.76 -21.91 -21.83
C ASN A 745 14.60 -21.66 -23.09
N ASP A 746 15.43 -20.61 -23.09
CA ASP A 746 16.24 -20.23 -24.24
C ASP A 746 17.31 -21.31 -24.53
N LEU A 747 17.84 -21.99 -23.51
CA LEU A 747 18.75 -23.12 -23.71
C LEU A 747 18.08 -24.25 -24.50
N THR A 748 16.82 -24.57 -24.18
CA THR A 748 16.04 -25.57 -24.91
C THR A 748 15.78 -25.13 -26.34
N GLN A 749 15.36 -23.87 -26.53
CA GLN A 749 15.10 -23.31 -27.86
C GLN A 749 16.30 -23.41 -28.78
N LEU A 750 17.48 -22.99 -28.29
CA LEU A 750 18.70 -22.97 -29.09
C LEU A 750 19.34 -24.35 -29.26
N THR A 751 19.17 -25.25 -28.29
CA THR A 751 19.66 -26.64 -28.41
C THR A 751 18.86 -27.44 -29.42
N LEU A 752 17.54 -27.22 -29.47
CA LEU A 752 16.63 -27.95 -30.35
C LEU A 752 16.33 -27.23 -31.66
N GLY A 753 16.78 -25.98 -31.82
CA GLY A 753 16.57 -25.17 -33.03
C GLY A 753 15.11 -24.79 -33.24
N LEU A 754 14.43 -24.33 -32.19
CA LEU A 754 12.99 -24.02 -32.24
C LEU A 754 12.65 -22.61 -31.74
N ASP A 755 11.66 -22.00 -32.38
CA ASP A 755 10.92 -20.87 -31.83
C ASP A 755 9.68 -21.39 -31.10
N ARG A 756 9.62 -21.20 -29.79
CA ARG A 756 8.48 -21.64 -28.98
C ARG A 756 7.24 -20.79 -29.19
N ASP A 757 7.39 -19.57 -29.72
CA ASP A 757 6.25 -18.69 -30.03
C ASP A 757 5.58 -19.15 -31.34
N SER A 758 6.24 -20.03 -32.11
CA SER A 758 5.66 -20.68 -33.30
C SER A 758 4.71 -21.82 -32.90
N GLY A 759 3.41 -21.60 -33.06
CA GLY A 759 2.38 -22.60 -32.79
C GLY A 759 2.50 -23.91 -33.59
N ILE A 760 3.31 -23.92 -34.66
CA ILE A 760 3.54 -25.11 -35.50
C ILE A 760 4.46 -26.12 -34.81
N ILE A 761 5.57 -25.64 -34.22
CA ILE A 761 6.64 -26.50 -33.67
C ILE A 761 6.78 -26.40 -32.14
N ALA A 762 5.98 -25.55 -31.47
CA ALA A 762 6.02 -25.37 -30.02
C ALA A 762 5.85 -26.68 -29.24
N HIS A 763 5.14 -27.68 -29.79
CA HIS A 763 4.97 -29.00 -29.17
C HIS A 763 6.27 -29.81 -29.01
N ILE A 764 7.35 -29.43 -29.73
CA ILE A 764 8.69 -30.03 -29.61
C ILE A 764 9.45 -29.46 -28.40
N ALA A 765 9.10 -28.25 -27.95
CA ALA A 765 9.78 -27.58 -26.85
C ALA A 765 9.63 -28.38 -25.55
N ASN A 766 10.75 -28.91 -25.06
CA ASN A 766 10.76 -29.75 -23.87
C ASN A 766 12.10 -29.64 -23.13
N GLU A 767 12.10 -28.98 -21.98
CA GLU A 767 13.29 -28.85 -21.13
C GLU A 767 13.74 -30.20 -20.55
N ASN A 768 12.85 -31.22 -20.52
CA ASN A 768 13.19 -32.58 -20.12
C ASN A 768 13.96 -33.36 -21.20
N ASN A 769 14.13 -32.81 -22.41
CA ASN A 769 14.85 -33.48 -23.50
C ASN A 769 16.27 -33.90 -23.05
N PRO A 770 16.75 -35.11 -23.41
CA PRO A 770 18.07 -35.60 -23.01
C PRO A 770 19.23 -34.65 -23.36
N SER A 771 19.20 -34.03 -24.55
CA SER A 771 20.23 -33.10 -24.99
C SER A 771 20.29 -31.87 -24.07
N VAL A 772 19.13 -31.34 -23.68
CA VAL A 772 19.04 -30.19 -22.76
C VAL A 772 19.50 -30.59 -21.35
N LYS A 773 19.07 -31.76 -20.86
CA LYS A 773 19.50 -32.27 -19.53
C LYS A 773 21.01 -32.45 -19.43
N GLU A 774 21.67 -32.92 -20.49
CA GLU A 774 23.13 -33.09 -20.48
C GLU A 774 23.86 -31.74 -20.43
N LEU A 775 23.37 -30.74 -21.16
CA LEU A 775 23.90 -29.37 -21.07
C LEU A 775 23.71 -28.79 -19.67
N ILE A 776 22.52 -28.94 -19.08
CA ILE A 776 22.22 -28.50 -17.70
C ILE A 776 23.16 -29.18 -16.70
N LYS A 777 23.32 -30.50 -16.80
CA LYS A 777 24.22 -31.28 -15.94
C LYS A 777 25.66 -30.77 -16.03
N THR A 778 26.16 -30.56 -17.26
CA THR A 778 27.50 -30.01 -17.49
C THR A 778 27.68 -28.66 -16.81
N ILE A 779 26.70 -27.75 -16.92
CA ILE A 779 26.74 -26.44 -16.25
C ILE A 779 26.86 -26.60 -14.74
N VAL A 780 25.99 -27.43 -14.14
CA VAL A 780 25.97 -27.66 -12.69
C VAL A 780 27.28 -28.23 -12.17
N GLU A 781 27.79 -29.28 -12.81
CA GLU A 781 29.03 -29.94 -12.41
C GLU A 781 30.23 -28.97 -12.48
N LYS A 782 30.37 -28.23 -13.58
CA LYS A 782 31.48 -27.28 -13.77
C LYS A 782 31.41 -26.11 -12.79
N CYS A 783 30.23 -25.56 -12.53
CA CYS A 783 30.05 -24.52 -11.51
C CYS A 783 30.40 -25.02 -10.11
N ASN A 784 29.94 -26.22 -9.75
CA ASN A 784 30.23 -26.84 -8.45
C ASN A 784 31.73 -27.13 -8.27
N GLN A 785 32.39 -27.68 -9.29
CA GLN A 785 33.85 -27.92 -9.29
C GLN A 785 34.64 -26.62 -9.04
N LYS A 786 34.22 -25.51 -9.64
CA LYS A 786 34.84 -24.19 -9.43
C LYS A 786 34.35 -23.44 -8.19
N LYS A 787 33.46 -24.03 -7.40
CA LYS A 787 32.84 -23.39 -6.22
C LYS A 787 32.16 -22.06 -6.56
N LYS A 788 31.55 -21.99 -7.74
CA LYS A 788 30.79 -20.84 -8.25
C LYS A 788 29.30 -21.07 -8.02
N TYR A 789 28.51 -19.99 -7.96
CA TYR A 789 27.06 -20.11 -7.82
C TYR A 789 26.47 -20.81 -9.06
N VAL A 790 25.52 -21.72 -8.85
CA VAL A 790 24.67 -22.25 -9.93
C VAL A 790 23.22 -22.38 -9.50
N GLY A 791 22.37 -21.62 -10.17
CA GLY A 791 20.92 -21.72 -10.05
C GLY A 791 20.26 -22.07 -11.37
N ILE A 792 18.95 -22.32 -11.34
CA ILE A 792 18.12 -22.46 -12.52
C ILE A 792 16.83 -21.66 -12.36
N CYS A 793 16.44 -20.98 -13.44
CA CYS A 793 15.20 -20.25 -13.54
C CYS A 793 14.43 -20.72 -14.80
N GLY A 794 13.10 -20.76 -14.68
CA GLY A 794 12.24 -21.35 -15.70
C GLY A 794 10.98 -21.94 -15.07
N GLN A 795 10.00 -22.28 -15.91
CA GLN A 795 8.77 -22.91 -15.43
C GLN A 795 8.95 -24.42 -15.24
N ALA A 796 9.86 -25.06 -15.98
CA ALA A 796 10.08 -26.50 -15.90
C ALA A 796 10.26 -27.09 -14.48
N PRO A 797 11.03 -26.50 -13.54
CA PRO A 797 11.11 -27.03 -12.17
C PRO A 797 9.82 -26.86 -11.35
N SER A 798 8.92 -25.97 -11.78
CA SER A 798 7.59 -25.78 -11.19
C SER A 798 6.57 -26.75 -11.80
N ASP A 799 6.64 -26.96 -13.12
CA ASP A 799 5.67 -27.75 -13.89
C ASP A 799 5.96 -29.26 -13.83
N TYR A 800 7.24 -29.64 -13.76
CA TYR A 800 7.71 -31.03 -13.84
C TYR A 800 8.46 -31.44 -12.55
N PRO A 801 7.78 -32.09 -11.59
CA PRO A 801 8.41 -32.54 -10.34
C PRO A 801 9.64 -33.44 -10.55
N GLU A 802 9.61 -34.30 -11.56
CA GLU A 802 10.73 -35.16 -11.93
C GLU A 802 11.94 -34.38 -12.43
N PHE A 803 11.74 -33.23 -13.09
CA PHE A 803 12.82 -32.34 -13.48
C PHE A 803 13.45 -31.66 -12.26
N ALA A 804 12.63 -31.20 -11.31
CA ALA A 804 13.13 -30.67 -10.04
C ALA A 804 13.95 -31.72 -9.27
N MET A 805 13.52 -32.98 -9.27
CA MET A 805 14.25 -34.10 -8.67
C MET A 805 15.56 -34.42 -9.38
N PHE A 806 15.57 -34.35 -10.73
CA PHE A 806 16.81 -34.44 -11.51
C PHE A 806 17.81 -33.35 -11.11
N LEU A 807 17.36 -32.10 -11.02
CA LEU A 807 18.20 -30.97 -10.61
C LEU A 807 18.80 -31.17 -9.21
N LYS A 808 17.99 -31.66 -8.25
CA LYS A 808 18.46 -32.05 -6.91
C LYS A 808 19.55 -33.13 -6.99
N LYS A 809 19.35 -34.16 -7.82
CA LYS A 809 20.29 -35.29 -7.98
C LYS A 809 21.65 -34.86 -8.51
N ILE A 810 21.68 -33.95 -9.49
CA ILE A 810 22.94 -33.43 -10.06
C ILE A 810 23.60 -32.35 -9.20
N GLY A 811 23.00 -32.00 -8.06
CA GLY A 811 23.61 -31.09 -7.09
C GLY A 811 23.43 -29.60 -7.43
N ILE A 812 22.30 -29.20 -8.00
CA ILE A 812 21.98 -27.76 -8.18
C ILE A 812 21.98 -27.04 -6.81
N GLN A 813 22.52 -25.83 -6.76
CA GLN A 813 22.58 -25.06 -5.50
C GLN A 813 21.29 -24.30 -5.22
N ALA A 814 20.61 -23.79 -6.25
CA ALA A 814 19.37 -23.03 -6.12
C ALA A 814 18.38 -23.31 -7.25
N ILE A 815 17.08 -23.35 -6.92
CA ILE A 815 15.98 -23.47 -7.88
C ILE A 815 15.02 -22.32 -7.65
N SER A 816 14.74 -21.57 -8.72
CA SER A 816 13.85 -20.42 -8.70
C SER A 816 12.48 -20.80 -9.26
N LEU A 817 11.45 -20.74 -8.42
CA LEU A 817 10.11 -21.25 -8.70
C LEU A 817 9.08 -20.12 -8.77
N ASN A 818 7.92 -20.43 -9.38
CA ASN A 818 6.75 -19.59 -9.23
C ASN A 818 6.17 -19.71 -7.80
N PRO A 819 5.56 -18.66 -7.24
CA PRO A 819 5.06 -18.64 -5.87
C PRO A 819 4.14 -19.82 -5.50
N ASP A 820 3.24 -20.21 -6.40
CA ASP A 820 2.25 -21.30 -6.26
C ASP A 820 2.84 -22.72 -6.20
N SER A 821 4.12 -22.84 -6.56
CA SER A 821 4.83 -24.10 -6.69
C SER A 821 5.83 -24.33 -5.56
N VAL A 822 6.23 -23.25 -4.85
CA VAL A 822 7.22 -23.29 -3.77
C VAL A 822 6.93 -24.37 -2.73
N ILE A 823 5.74 -24.32 -2.11
CA ILE A 823 5.42 -25.21 -1.00
C ILE A 823 5.35 -26.68 -1.46
N LYS A 824 4.76 -26.92 -2.65
CA LYS A 824 4.64 -28.25 -3.24
C LYS A 824 6.02 -28.86 -3.50
N THR A 825 6.92 -28.10 -4.12
CA THR A 825 8.29 -28.54 -4.42
C THR A 825 9.10 -28.78 -3.15
N MET A 826 8.95 -27.91 -2.13
CA MET A 826 9.63 -28.12 -0.85
C MET A 826 9.22 -29.43 -0.17
N ILE A 827 7.91 -29.73 -0.15
CA ILE A 827 7.40 -30.98 0.43
C ILE A 827 7.91 -32.19 -0.36
N ALA A 828 7.88 -32.14 -1.69
CA ALA A 828 8.40 -33.22 -2.54
C ALA A 828 9.88 -33.50 -2.23
N PHE A 829 10.70 -32.45 -2.15
CA PHE A 829 12.13 -32.60 -1.90
C PHE A 829 12.47 -33.21 -0.54
N GLY A 830 11.60 -33.01 0.47
CA GLY A 830 11.78 -33.59 1.80
C GLY A 830 11.40 -35.06 1.92
N LYS A 831 10.56 -35.60 1.03
CA LYS A 831 10.18 -37.03 1.05
C LYS A 831 11.31 -37.94 0.59
N ASP A 832 12.08 -37.51 -0.41
CA ASP A 832 13.28 -38.22 -0.91
C ASP A 832 14.55 -37.95 -0.08
N GLY A 833 14.39 -37.67 1.22
CA GLY A 833 15.49 -37.50 2.18
C GLY A 833 15.43 -38.49 3.34
N LYS A 834 14.51 -39.46 3.29
CA LYS A 834 14.43 -40.60 4.21
C LYS A 834 15.04 -41.82 3.58
#